data_AF-A0A9W8JH91-F1
#
_entry.id   AF-A0A9W8JH91-F1
#
_cell.length_a   1.000
_cell.length_b   1.000
_cell.length_c   1.000
_cell.angle_alpha   90.00
_cell.angle_beta   90.00
_cell.angle_gamma   90.00
#
_symmetry.space_group_name_H-M   'P 1'
#
loop_
_entity.id
_entity.type
_entity.pdbx_description
1 polymer ?
#
loop_
_entity_poly.entity_id
_entity_poly.type
_entity_poly.pdbx_seq_one_letter_code
_entity_poly.pdbx_strand_id
1 'polypeptide(L)'
;MSSRTLHSKRSFGKYHQMHHSLDSPAYDASEEDNDPLTDDSVSAPIARHNPPAPAQSTSAGTRAGHVKPPGGAVNRHTHSHLAHSHIVLSDSDGVDSPTYDGDVESTTTTRVPSVAATNATATPDPASQLQQGTFYQNPTSSTSTMSIPISKLPTATGGAATSAFTGNPISTQPLQPQVASPPSPSSPVYSPVSPPSPTFSSTSATHPYEPPVAAIAASSFNPAALTPDDILAFVRKAIEDGPDGEVELLESTGKIVIKVQAGEQPGEGEAVHEVKSKTTRKRGYSINRPPKDRPVRIYADGVYDLFHFGHALQLRQAKLAFPDVHLLVGVNSDEQVFEHKARTVMNHAERLEAVRHCRWVDEVVEDAPWVIDAAFIEKHQIDYVAHDEEAYQSAGYEDVYGFAKSLGISTSDLIERMVRGYRNRIFDPKLAKMGRDDLKAEGSDYDDMSRLNSRAVLWLKVCRRGSGLLSALLLPRTSFTLDTWYDGPFEDLGHDEQEIMLLKSTLLALATSSTVYFAWSTTKQAGKTYIVCSPNSRIYTVASPARAECVSVHRDRIVAVGSFDEVHKTTVEDRKSHSKSFFNQLATRLPESIRSTNFYAPATIENALDKILEALQPTLRVIHLQPNEALYPGFTDAHAHVIENGYMLQLPLVETKSLQDVIQALEAYVLSHPDVQNDKDRWVEGMGWDQTKWNGGEGAEFPTAADLDESPILKGRPISLSRIDGHAKWVSPRVLEIMQASGELPPPSQDGEIEKDGGKIVRFEDGKPTGIFMDKAMNIIPAPQWTEDQMQEYFDTTVGLALKYGLTSIHDADTNSRFIAFYRKIADAGNLPLRMYLMGYSPSTEYWGNDTTSFPKLFNYGKHGRLNLRAVKLFTDGALGSWGAALLEPYSDNPSTTGLMQTRPDVLKRLVTKFWEDGWQTNIHCIGDRANKVVLDIFEELLSLPANSDDGKKFKYDVRTKRPRIEHAQIFGKGDLEERIGRLGVIASVQPTHATSDMWYAETRLGHNRIKRAYAYQTLLQASPNHVLPLGSDFPVEGVNPLLGFYAAVSRLSSTSGTSPHGAGGWYPLEKLTRAQALKGMTYDPAYASFSEDDIGTLEPGKKADFVILDRDIMDDEEDYSEILKAQVRATVVDGQAAYGKL
;
A
#
# COMPACT_ATOMS: atom_id res chain seq x y z
N MET A 1 1.19 -74.99 20.12
CA MET A 1 -0.04 -75.68 19.65
C MET A 1 -1.05 -74.58 19.34
N SER A 2 -1.51 -74.46 18.10
CA SER A 2 -2.74 -75.04 17.53
C SER A 2 -3.92 -74.06 17.67
N SER A 3 -4.49 -73.47 16.59
CA SER A 3 -5.46 -74.06 15.62
C SER A 3 -6.85 -74.33 16.26
N ARG A 4 -8.03 -74.07 15.67
CA ARG A 4 -8.55 -73.64 14.33
C ARG A 4 -10.08 -73.31 14.50
N THR A 5 -10.92 -72.72 13.63
CA THR A 5 -10.85 -72.07 12.28
C THR A 5 -12.18 -71.36 11.93
N LEU A 6 -12.12 -70.26 11.13
CA LEU A 6 -13.10 -69.85 10.08
C LEU A 6 -14.52 -69.40 10.54
N HIS A 7 -15.38 -68.72 9.75
CA HIS A 7 -15.47 -68.32 8.33
C HIS A 7 -15.96 -66.83 8.23
N SER A 8 -15.97 -66.06 7.13
CA SER A 8 -15.71 -66.30 5.68
C SER A 8 -15.23 -65.03 4.92
N LYS A 9 -14.36 -65.20 3.91
CA LYS A 9 -14.39 -64.70 2.49
C LYS A 9 -14.89 -63.26 2.20
N ARG A 10 -14.41 -62.48 1.20
CA ARG A 10 -13.32 -62.50 0.16
C ARG A 10 -13.41 -61.11 -0.58
N SER A 11 -12.47 -60.58 -1.38
CA SER A 11 -11.01 -60.75 -1.57
C SER A 11 -10.47 -59.71 -2.60
N PHE A 12 -9.14 -59.54 -2.67
CA PHE A 12 -8.31 -58.88 -3.70
C PHE A 12 -8.90 -58.64 -5.12
N GLY A 13 -8.51 -57.52 -5.76
CA GLY A 13 -8.57 -57.41 -7.23
C GLY A 13 -8.14 -56.09 -7.91
N LYS A 14 -6.84 -55.92 -8.18
CA LYS A 14 -6.22 -55.25 -9.36
C LYS A 14 -6.56 -53.79 -9.79
N TYR A 15 -5.50 -52.99 -9.88
CA TYR A 15 -5.24 -52.10 -11.03
C TYR A 15 -5.07 -52.91 -12.33
N HIS A 16 -5.52 -52.40 -13.48
CA HIS A 16 -4.98 -52.77 -14.79
C HIS A 16 -4.93 -51.58 -15.77
N GLN A 17 -3.80 -51.46 -16.47
CA GLN A 17 -3.59 -50.64 -17.68
C GLN A 17 -4.05 -51.50 -18.91
N MET A 18 -3.74 -51.26 -20.20
CA MET A 18 -2.61 -50.59 -20.87
C MET A 18 -2.85 -50.47 -22.40
N HIS A 19 -1.79 -50.16 -23.17
CA HIS A 19 -1.67 -50.15 -24.64
C HIS A 19 -2.26 -48.91 -25.35
N HIS A 20 -1.74 -48.41 -26.48
CA HIS A 20 -0.47 -48.61 -27.24
C HIS A 20 -0.27 -47.35 -28.15
N SER A 21 0.90 -46.88 -28.60
CA SER A 21 2.27 -46.77 -28.05
C SER A 21 3.16 -46.02 -29.07
N LEU A 22 4.50 -46.10 -28.92
CA LEU A 22 5.60 -45.67 -29.82
C LEU A 22 5.96 -44.16 -29.76
N ASP A 23 7.24 -43.78 -29.61
CA ASP A 23 8.42 -44.61 -29.28
C ASP A 23 9.50 -43.80 -28.53
N SER A 24 10.49 -44.51 -27.98
CA SER A 24 11.71 -43.96 -27.39
C SER A 24 12.92 -44.69 -28.01
N PRO A 25 14.13 -44.10 -28.00
CA PRO A 25 15.05 -44.52 -26.94
C PRO A 25 15.94 -43.41 -26.37
N ALA A 26 16.58 -43.71 -25.23
CA ALA A 26 17.65 -42.91 -24.65
C ALA A 26 19.04 -43.34 -25.19
N TYR A 27 20.08 -42.59 -24.83
CA TYR A 27 21.46 -43.06 -24.82
C TYR A 27 22.22 -42.54 -23.59
N ASP A 28 23.21 -43.31 -23.14
CA ASP A 28 24.10 -43.08 -22.01
C ASP A 28 25.51 -43.53 -22.43
N ALA A 29 26.51 -42.66 -22.30
CA ALA A 29 27.95 -43.00 -22.29
C ALA A 29 28.86 -41.75 -22.11
N SER A 30 29.80 -41.89 -21.17
CA SER A 30 31.23 -41.47 -21.18
C SER A 30 31.77 -40.17 -21.80
N GLU A 31 32.89 -39.77 -21.20
CA GLU A 31 33.96 -38.89 -21.69
C GLU A 31 34.37 -39.14 -23.17
N GLU A 32 34.71 -38.08 -23.91
CA GLU A 32 36.07 -37.88 -24.47
C GLU A 32 36.26 -36.44 -24.97
N ASP A 33 37.53 -36.03 -25.18
CA ASP A 33 37.92 -34.70 -25.67
C ASP A 33 37.51 -34.46 -27.14
N ASN A 34 37.40 -33.18 -27.54
CA ASN A 34 38.14 -32.58 -28.68
C ASN A 34 37.75 -31.10 -28.89
N ASP A 35 38.63 -30.19 -28.49
CA ASP A 35 38.74 -28.84 -29.07
C ASP A 35 39.81 -28.87 -30.17
N PRO A 36 39.55 -28.27 -31.35
CA PRO A 36 40.66 -27.71 -32.10
C PRO A 36 40.41 -26.32 -32.72
N LEU A 37 41.23 -25.36 -32.28
CA LEU A 37 41.98 -24.36 -33.09
C LEU A 37 41.16 -23.17 -33.66
N THR A 38 41.32 -21.94 -33.17
CA THR A 38 42.45 -20.96 -33.32
C THR A 38 42.53 -20.27 -34.71
N ASP A 39 43.27 -19.19 -34.97
CA ASP A 39 44.09 -18.24 -34.14
C ASP A 39 43.43 -16.83 -34.20
N ASP A 40 44.00 -15.61 -34.15
CA ASP A 40 45.33 -14.95 -34.04
C ASP A 40 45.03 -13.45 -33.68
N SER A 41 45.75 -12.61 -32.91
CA SER A 41 46.86 -12.65 -31.92
C SER A 41 46.69 -11.37 -31.02
N VAL A 42 47.57 -10.77 -30.18
CA VAL A 42 49.04 -10.73 -29.98
C VAL A 42 49.41 -10.65 -28.48
N SER A 43 50.52 -11.34 -28.17
CA SER A 43 51.56 -11.26 -27.12
C SER A 43 51.84 -9.94 -26.32
N ALA A 44 52.62 -9.90 -25.21
CA ALA A 44 53.13 -10.84 -24.17
C ALA A 44 54.18 -10.08 -23.27
N PRO A 45 55.10 -10.67 -22.48
CA PRO A 45 55.13 -11.93 -21.67
C PRO A 45 55.61 -11.70 -20.19
N ILE A 46 55.99 -12.81 -19.51
CA ILE A 46 56.81 -12.95 -18.27
C ILE A 46 56.01 -12.93 -16.95
N ALA A 47 56.20 -13.84 -15.97
CA ALA A 47 56.81 -15.20 -15.93
C ALA A 47 56.43 -15.94 -14.61
N ARG A 48 56.79 -17.22 -14.46
CA ARG A 48 56.72 -18.02 -13.21
C ARG A 48 57.84 -19.06 -13.13
N HIS A 49 58.20 -19.49 -11.90
CA HIS A 49 58.97 -20.72 -11.62
C HIS A 49 58.50 -21.38 -10.30
N ASN A 50 58.69 -22.71 -10.20
CA ASN A 50 58.35 -23.65 -9.12
C ASN A 50 59.03 -25.01 -9.44
N PRO A 51 59.04 -26.07 -8.59
CA PRO A 51 58.73 -26.23 -7.15
C PRO A 51 60.07 -26.58 -6.39
N PRO A 52 60.34 -27.64 -5.56
CA PRO A 52 59.55 -28.65 -4.81
C PRO A 52 60.01 -28.92 -3.33
N ALA A 53 59.67 -30.10 -2.78
CA ALA A 53 60.08 -30.67 -1.47
C ALA A 53 61.15 -31.80 -1.66
N PRO A 54 61.63 -32.65 -0.68
CA PRO A 54 61.13 -32.93 0.70
C PRO A 54 62.13 -33.24 1.86
N ALA A 55 61.59 -33.30 3.09
CA ALA A 55 61.90 -34.08 4.32
C ALA A 55 63.30 -34.67 4.69
N GLN A 56 63.75 -34.52 5.97
CA GLN A 56 63.96 -35.62 6.97
C GLN A 56 64.70 -35.22 8.30
N SER A 57 64.10 -35.56 9.47
CA SER A 57 64.76 -36.13 10.71
C SER A 57 65.83 -35.30 11.52
N THR A 58 66.26 -35.57 12.78
CA THR A 58 66.01 -36.58 13.87
C THR A 58 66.19 -35.99 15.29
N SER A 59 65.57 -36.62 16.33
CA SER A 59 66.07 -36.84 17.73
C SER A 59 66.36 -35.66 18.71
N ALA A 60 66.27 -35.78 20.05
CA ALA A 60 65.57 -36.72 20.96
C ALA A 60 65.63 -36.21 22.45
N GLY A 61 64.70 -36.63 23.33
CA GLY A 61 64.79 -36.34 24.78
C GLY A 61 63.64 -36.85 25.67
N THR A 62 63.95 -37.76 26.61
CA THR A 62 63.10 -38.25 27.73
C THR A 62 62.69 -37.15 28.73
N ARG A 63 61.67 -37.21 29.61
CA ARG A 63 60.70 -38.20 30.19
C ARG A 63 59.58 -37.35 30.91
N ALA A 64 58.47 -37.79 31.54
CA ALA A 64 57.65 -39.00 31.78
C ALA A 64 56.24 -38.49 32.29
N GLY A 65 55.18 -39.26 32.57
CA GLY A 65 54.92 -40.71 32.50
C GLY A 65 53.44 -41.06 32.79
N HIS A 66 53.10 -42.35 32.62
CA HIS A 66 51.81 -43.09 32.74
C HIS A 66 50.82 -42.70 33.88
N VAL A 67 49.51 -43.05 33.86
CA VAL A 67 48.86 -44.38 33.70
C VAL A 67 47.53 -44.32 32.88
N LYS A 68 46.93 -45.49 32.58
CA LYS A 68 45.85 -45.74 31.59
C LYS A 68 44.49 -46.18 32.27
N PRO A 69 43.55 -46.97 31.69
CA PRO A 69 42.07 -46.80 31.82
C PRO A 69 41.48 -47.84 32.84
N PRO A 70 40.19 -48.31 32.84
CA PRO A 70 39.03 -48.03 31.95
C PRO A 70 37.60 -47.95 32.59
N GLY A 71 36.62 -47.58 31.76
CA GLY A 71 35.40 -48.37 31.45
C GLY A 71 34.37 -48.70 32.55
N GLY A 72 33.09 -48.43 32.25
CA GLY A 72 31.95 -48.95 33.01
C GLY A 72 30.61 -48.47 32.44
N ALA A 73 29.64 -49.39 32.27
CA ALA A 73 28.24 -49.08 32.00
C ALA A 73 27.39 -49.38 33.25
N VAL A 74 26.16 -48.87 33.34
CA VAL A 74 24.96 -49.61 33.81
C VAL A 74 23.69 -48.74 33.82
N ASN A 75 22.55 -49.43 33.69
CA ASN A 75 21.15 -49.04 33.57
C ASN A 75 20.57 -47.88 34.43
N ARG A 76 19.51 -47.27 33.85
CA ARG A 76 18.14 -47.05 34.41
C ARG A 76 17.93 -47.41 35.90
N HIS A 77 17.16 -46.64 36.70
CA HIS A 77 15.68 -46.68 36.65
C HIS A 77 14.98 -45.72 37.65
N THR A 78 13.75 -45.25 37.32
CA THR A 78 12.58 -44.95 38.20
C THR A 78 12.69 -43.89 39.33
N HIS A 79 11.62 -43.28 39.88
CA HIS A 79 10.25 -42.91 39.45
C HIS A 79 9.67 -41.99 40.56
N SER A 80 8.93 -40.94 40.22
CA SER A 80 7.73 -40.43 40.93
C SER A 80 7.27 -39.12 40.28
N HIS A 81 6.05 -38.60 40.51
CA HIS A 81 4.66 -39.11 40.43
C HIS A 81 3.76 -38.00 41.01
N LEU A 82 2.51 -37.91 40.52
CA LEU A 82 1.46 -36.91 40.85
C LEU A 82 1.62 -35.59 40.07
N ALA A 83 0.68 -35.08 39.24
CA ALA A 83 -0.81 -35.09 39.22
C ALA A 83 -1.44 -34.09 40.22
N HIS A 84 -2.54 -33.37 39.93
CA HIS A 84 -3.40 -33.30 38.72
C HIS A 84 -4.33 -32.07 38.84
N SER A 85 -4.77 -31.46 37.72
CA SER A 85 -6.10 -30.81 37.65
C SER A 85 -6.52 -30.46 36.21
N HIS A 86 -7.68 -31.00 35.81
CA HIS A 86 -8.59 -30.42 34.79
C HIS A 86 -9.60 -29.50 35.54
N ILE A 87 -10.65 -28.86 35.02
CA ILE A 87 -11.47 -28.92 33.79
C ILE A 87 -11.92 -27.45 33.48
N VAL A 88 -12.52 -27.05 32.36
CA VAL A 88 -13.93 -27.25 31.92
C VAL A 88 -14.05 -26.80 30.44
N LEU A 89 -14.92 -27.46 29.67
CA LEU A 89 -15.37 -27.06 28.31
C LEU A 89 -16.74 -26.39 28.37
N SER A 90 -17.11 -25.60 27.36
CA SER A 90 -18.49 -25.20 27.11
C SER A 90 -18.79 -25.06 25.61
N ASP A 91 -19.61 -25.96 25.08
CA ASP A 91 -20.18 -25.89 23.73
C ASP A 91 -21.46 -25.01 23.71
N SER A 92 -21.79 -24.43 22.55
CA SER A 92 -23.14 -23.90 22.27
C SER A 92 -23.39 -23.83 20.76
N ASP A 93 -24.46 -24.46 20.28
CA ASP A 93 -24.74 -24.67 18.85
C ASP A 93 -25.33 -23.45 18.11
N GLY A 94 -25.13 -23.46 16.79
CA GLY A 94 -25.28 -22.32 15.87
C GLY A 94 -26.70 -21.88 15.47
N VAL A 95 -26.71 -20.84 14.61
CA VAL A 95 -27.78 -20.49 13.66
C VAL A 95 -27.15 -19.98 12.36
N ASP A 96 -27.68 -20.36 11.19
CA ASP A 96 -27.22 -19.91 9.87
C ASP A 96 -27.73 -18.50 9.48
N SER A 97 -26.96 -17.75 8.68
CA SER A 97 -27.46 -16.87 7.59
C SER A 97 -26.33 -16.33 6.67
N PRO A 98 -26.59 -15.93 5.40
CA PRO A 98 -25.54 -15.85 4.38
C PRO A 98 -25.30 -14.46 3.71
N THR A 99 -24.06 -14.28 3.23
CA THR A 99 -23.57 -13.51 2.06
C THR A 99 -24.30 -12.25 1.54
N TYR A 100 -23.53 -11.14 1.52
CA TYR A 100 -23.56 -10.05 0.52
C TYR A 100 -22.07 -9.62 0.41
N ASP A 101 -21.36 -9.62 -0.73
CA ASP A 101 -21.59 -8.92 -2.01
C ASP A 101 -21.88 -7.43 -1.85
N GLY A 102 -21.34 -6.59 -2.74
CA GLY A 102 -21.31 -5.14 -2.53
C GLY A 102 -21.80 -4.35 -3.73
N ASP A 103 -22.60 -3.32 -3.45
CA ASP A 103 -22.89 -2.18 -4.32
C ASP A 103 -23.16 -0.97 -3.41
N VAL A 104 -22.54 0.18 -3.69
CA VAL A 104 -22.78 1.45 -2.98
C VAL A 104 -23.63 2.34 -3.88
N GLU A 105 -24.80 2.74 -3.36
CA GLU A 105 -25.90 3.41 -4.07
C GLU A 105 -26.50 2.60 -5.24
N SER A 106 -27.67 1.94 -5.11
CA SER A 106 -28.77 2.23 -4.19
C SER A 106 -29.88 1.16 -4.17
N THR A 107 -30.39 0.82 -2.98
CA THR A 107 -31.81 0.46 -2.74
C THR A 107 -32.08 0.40 -1.24
N THR A 108 -32.92 1.30 -0.71
CA THR A 108 -33.26 1.34 0.72
C THR A 108 -34.72 0.98 0.93
N THR A 109 -34.99 -0.13 1.63
CA THR A 109 -36.34 -0.46 2.09
C THR A 109 -36.64 0.32 3.37
N THR A 110 -37.35 1.45 3.26
CA THR A 110 -37.77 2.25 4.41
C THR A 110 -38.90 1.58 5.21
N ARG A 111 -38.84 1.72 6.54
CA ARG A 111 -39.73 1.07 7.50
C ARG A 111 -40.52 2.12 8.28
N VAL A 112 -41.81 2.27 7.95
CA VAL A 112 -42.73 3.25 8.56
C VAL A 112 -43.82 2.49 9.35
N PRO A 113 -44.21 2.93 10.56
CA PRO A 113 -45.04 2.13 11.45
C PRO A 113 -46.54 2.21 11.14
N SER A 114 -47.30 1.24 11.66
CA SER A 114 -48.76 1.33 11.81
C SER A 114 -49.15 1.20 13.28
N VAL A 115 -50.22 1.90 13.66
CA VAL A 115 -50.83 1.93 14.99
C VAL A 115 -52.35 1.77 14.80
N ALA A 116 -53.03 1.30 15.86
CA ALA A 116 -54.48 1.01 15.96
C ALA A 116 -54.91 -0.39 15.46
N ALA A 117 -55.86 -1.08 16.11
CA ALA A 117 -56.45 -0.89 17.44
C ALA A 117 -57.30 -2.11 17.88
N THR A 118 -57.87 -2.00 19.09
CA THR A 118 -59.11 -2.62 19.61
C THR A 118 -59.00 -3.90 20.47
N ASN A 119 -59.57 -3.76 21.67
CA ASN A 119 -60.39 -4.71 22.45
C ASN A 119 -59.80 -6.06 22.92
N ALA A 120 -60.26 -6.66 24.04
CA ALA A 120 -60.79 -6.21 25.35
C ALA A 120 -61.21 -7.46 26.14
N THR A 121 -61.16 -7.43 27.49
CA THR A 121 -61.66 -8.47 28.44
C THR A 121 -60.88 -9.82 28.40
N ALA A 122 -60.82 -10.65 29.46
CA ALA A 122 -61.43 -10.57 30.79
C ALA A 122 -60.53 -11.14 31.92
N THR A 123 -60.93 -10.87 33.17
CA THR A 123 -60.50 -11.47 34.47
C THR A 123 -61.01 -12.92 34.64
N PRO A 124 -60.67 -13.74 35.68
CA PRO A 124 -60.14 -13.35 37.01
C PRO A 124 -59.09 -14.28 37.71
N ASP A 125 -58.64 -13.83 38.90
CA ASP A 125 -57.94 -14.53 40.00
C ASP A 125 -58.97 -15.33 40.87
N PRO A 126 -58.62 -16.36 41.73
CA PRO A 126 -58.15 -16.08 43.10
C PRO A 126 -57.30 -17.15 43.88
N ALA A 127 -56.29 -16.67 44.63
CA ALA A 127 -55.98 -16.90 46.07
C ALA A 127 -55.87 -18.30 46.79
N SER A 128 -54.71 -18.55 47.44
CA SER A 128 -54.50 -19.10 48.83
C SER A 128 -52.97 -19.14 49.15
N GLN A 129 -52.37 -18.65 50.26
CA GLN A 129 -52.51 -18.90 51.72
C GLN A 129 -52.26 -20.37 52.15
N LEU A 130 -51.46 -20.73 53.17
CA LEU A 130 -50.91 -20.03 54.36
C LEU A 130 -49.63 -20.72 54.95
N GLN A 131 -48.77 -19.95 55.67
CA GLN A 131 -47.74 -20.37 56.69
C GLN A 131 -46.54 -21.24 56.22
N GLN A 132 -45.31 -21.18 56.78
CA GLN A 132 -44.64 -20.35 57.82
C GLN A 132 -43.10 -20.43 57.55
N GLY A 133 -42.17 -19.63 58.11
CA GLY A 133 -42.24 -18.44 58.98
C GLY A 133 -40.95 -18.25 59.84
N THR A 134 -40.40 -17.02 59.92
CA THR A 134 -39.22 -16.57 60.75
C THR A 134 -37.84 -17.20 60.41
N PHE A 135 -36.66 -16.54 60.47
CA PHE A 135 -36.19 -15.15 60.74
C PHE A 135 -34.71 -15.05 60.20
N TYR A 136 -33.91 -13.95 60.22
CA TYR A 136 -33.99 -12.57 60.75
C TYR A 136 -33.13 -11.58 59.90
N GLN A 137 -33.67 -10.38 59.67
CA GLN A 137 -33.10 -9.04 59.37
C GLN A 137 -31.66 -8.75 58.81
N ASN A 138 -31.68 -8.36 57.54
CA ASN A 138 -31.08 -7.18 56.85
C ASN A 138 -31.39 -5.80 57.54
N PRO A 139 -31.08 -4.57 57.00
CA PRO A 139 -30.04 -4.08 56.04
C PRO A 139 -29.50 -2.61 56.32
N THR A 140 -29.00 -1.94 55.26
CA THR A 140 -29.22 -0.51 54.83
C THR A 140 -28.18 0.61 55.06
N SER A 141 -28.32 1.63 54.19
CA SER A 141 -27.47 2.79 53.93
C SER A 141 -28.24 4.13 54.11
N SER A 142 -27.53 5.27 54.13
CA SER A 142 -28.11 6.60 53.90
C SER A 142 -27.05 7.67 53.59
N THR A 143 -27.45 8.75 52.93
CA THR A 143 -26.59 9.90 52.52
C THR A 143 -26.75 11.13 53.43
N SER A 144 -25.86 12.13 53.23
CA SER A 144 -26.17 13.59 53.16
C SER A 144 -25.42 14.57 54.12
N THR A 145 -24.65 15.47 53.49
CA THR A 145 -24.50 16.93 53.76
C THR A 145 -24.01 17.52 55.10
N MET A 146 -22.85 18.20 55.01
CA MET A 146 -22.50 19.55 55.52
C MET A 146 -22.20 19.86 57.01
N SER A 147 -21.19 20.75 57.14
CA SER A 147 -20.99 21.83 58.14
C SER A 147 -19.96 21.69 59.29
N ILE A 148 -19.16 22.75 59.40
CA ILE A 148 -18.06 23.09 60.35
C ILE A 148 -18.69 23.88 61.53
N PRO A 149 -18.30 23.73 62.84
CA PRO A 149 -17.12 24.45 63.37
C PRO A 149 -16.39 23.98 64.67
N ILE A 150 -15.06 24.15 64.67
CA ILE A 150 -14.22 24.83 65.70
C ILE A 150 -14.38 24.45 67.21
N SER A 151 -13.40 23.74 67.81
CA SER A 151 -12.41 24.30 68.79
C SER A 151 -11.73 23.34 69.82
N LYS A 152 -10.49 23.72 70.19
CA LYS A 152 -9.77 23.59 71.49
C LYS A 152 -9.08 22.29 71.95
N LEU A 153 -7.90 22.50 72.57
CA LEU A 153 -7.03 21.55 73.28
C LEU A 153 -7.45 21.35 74.75
N PRO A 154 -6.94 20.30 75.44
CA PRO A 154 -5.85 20.46 76.45
C PRO A 154 -4.64 19.53 76.13
N THR A 155 -3.34 19.83 76.36
CA THR A 155 -2.55 20.06 77.60
C THR A 155 -2.67 18.95 78.68
N ALA A 156 -1.60 18.38 79.27
CA ALA A 156 -0.14 18.50 79.07
C ALA A 156 0.65 17.40 79.87
N THR A 157 2.00 17.48 79.83
CA THR A 157 3.04 16.82 80.68
C THR A 157 3.46 15.37 80.34
N GLY A 158 4.75 14.99 80.44
CA GLY A 158 5.97 15.81 80.61
C GLY A 158 7.25 15.00 80.92
N GLY A 159 8.44 15.60 80.74
CA GLY A 159 9.74 15.08 81.23
C GLY A 159 10.71 14.50 80.18
N ALA A 160 12.03 14.50 80.42
CA ALA A 160 12.95 15.62 80.18
C ALA A 160 14.44 15.27 80.46
N ALA A 161 15.35 15.49 79.50
CA ALA A 161 16.81 15.68 79.66
C ALA A 161 17.40 16.08 78.28
N THR A 162 17.87 17.30 78.02
CA THR A 162 19.19 17.89 78.37
C THR A 162 20.37 17.01 77.96
N SER A 163 21.28 17.43 77.08
CA SER A 163 22.07 18.68 77.17
C SER A 163 22.05 19.60 75.94
N ALA A 164 22.53 20.83 76.13
CA ALA A 164 22.79 21.82 75.08
C ALA A 164 24.25 22.31 75.19
N PHE A 165 24.72 23.15 74.27
CA PHE A 165 25.26 24.49 74.60
C PHE A 165 25.48 25.36 73.34
N THR A 166 24.67 26.42 73.24
CA THR A 166 24.93 27.80 72.73
C THR A 166 25.77 28.08 71.45
N GLY A 167 25.37 29.03 70.59
CA GLY A 167 24.07 29.73 70.57
C GLY A 167 23.97 31.08 69.88
N ASN A 168 22.72 31.38 69.53
CA ASN A 168 21.99 32.65 69.51
C ASN A 168 22.31 33.79 68.51
N PRO A 169 21.29 34.63 68.19
CA PRO A 169 21.25 35.42 66.94
C PRO A 169 20.99 36.92 67.15
N ILE A 170 20.94 37.68 66.04
CA ILE A 170 20.25 39.00 65.97
C ILE A 170 19.44 39.07 64.67
N SER A 171 18.25 39.66 64.75
CA SER A 171 17.44 40.10 63.60
C SER A 171 16.97 41.54 63.83
N THR A 172 17.30 42.45 62.91
CA THR A 172 16.68 43.79 62.76
C THR A 172 17.00 44.39 61.39
N GLN A 173 15.98 44.72 60.61
CA GLN A 173 15.95 45.90 59.72
C GLN A 173 15.48 47.14 60.54
N PRO A 174 15.38 48.39 60.01
CA PRO A 174 15.65 48.88 58.64
C PRO A 174 16.55 50.14 58.57
N LEU A 175 16.80 50.66 57.36
CA LEU A 175 16.69 52.11 57.00
C LEU A 175 16.94 52.35 55.49
N GLN A 176 16.23 53.32 54.90
CA GLN A 176 16.47 53.89 53.55
C GLN A 176 17.26 55.22 53.68
N PRO A 177 17.94 55.75 52.62
CA PRO A 177 17.24 56.64 51.67
C PRO A 177 17.82 56.79 50.23
N GLN A 178 16.94 56.87 49.22
CA GLN A 178 17.14 57.49 47.87
C GLN A 178 18.28 56.88 46.99
N VAL A 179 18.34 57.04 45.65
CA VAL A 179 18.47 58.24 44.78
C VAL A 179 18.00 57.91 43.34
N ALA A 180 17.74 58.94 42.52
CA ALA A 180 17.26 58.82 41.12
C ALA A 180 18.38 58.63 40.05
N SER A 181 17.97 58.42 38.79
CA SER A 181 18.80 58.14 37.60
C SER A 181 19.92 59.16 37.31
N PRO A 182 21.03 58.73 36.66
CA PRO A 182 21.34 59.24 35.31
C PRO A 182 21.91 58.13 34.35
N PRO A 183 22.85 58.34 33.38
CA PRO A 183 22.49 58.28 31.95
C PRO A 183 23.37 57.37 31.05
N SER A 184 23.11 57.39 29.73
CA SER A 184 23.86 56.68 28.67
C SER A 184 25.28 57.21 28.40
N PRO A 185 26.17 56.36 27.82
CA PRO A 185 27.10 56.89 26.80
C PRO A 185 27.40 55.98 25.58
N SER A 186 27.79 56.68 24.51
CA SER A 186 28.30 56.32 23.16
C SER A 186 29.29 55.16 22.91
N SER A 187 29.26 54.65 21.66
CA SER A 187 30.32 53.90 20.93
C SER A 187 31.64 54.72 20.74
N PRO A 188 32.81 54.12 20.37
CA PRO A 188 33.09 53.82 18.94
C PRO A 188 34.14 52.70 18.58
N VAL A 189 34.02 52.16 17.34
CA VAL A 189 35.05 51.83 16.31
C VAL A 189 36.43 51.24 16.68
N TYR A 190 36.83 50.12 16.02
CA TYR A 190 38.15 49.94 15.35
C TYR A 190 38.14 48.83 14.25
N SER A 191 39.14 48.81 13.36
CA SER A 191 39.15 48.06 12.08
C SER A 191 40.12 46.86 12.01
N PRO A 192 39.92 45.88 11.09
CA PRO A 192 40.80 44.72 10.89
C PRO A 192 41.97 44.97 9.91
N VAL A 193 42.95 44.05 9.88
CA VAL A 193 44.14 44.04 8.98
C VAL A 193 44.36 42.65 8.37
N SER A 194 44.85 42.58 7.13
CA SER A 194 44.93 41.36 6.29
C SER A 194 46.28 40.63 6.29
N PRO A 195 46.32 39.32 5.95
CA PRO A 195 47.51 38.61 5.45
C PRO A 195 47.76 38.86 3.94
N PRO A 196 48.94 38.48 3.38
CA PRO A 196 49.42 38.95 2.07
C PRO A 196 49.19 38.00 0.87
N SER A 197 49.28 38.57 -0.34
CA SER A 197 49.24 37.87 -1.65
C SER A 197 50.63 37.70 -2.29
N PRO A 198 50.74 36.87 -3.35
CA PRO A 198 51.75 37.06 -4.40
C PRO A 198 51.17 37.09 -5.84
N THR A 199 50.94 38.31 -6.34
CA THR A 199 51.30 38.83 -7.69
C THR A 199 51.31 37.94 -8.97
N PHE A 200 50.47 38.32 -9.95
CA PHE A 200 50.68 38.36 -11.43
C PHE A 200 51.08 37.07 -12.20
N SER A 201 50.76 36.87 -13.50
CA SER A 201 50.58 37.82 -14.61
C SER A 201 49.45 37.49 -15.60
N SER A 202 48.89 38.57 -16.13
CA SER A 202 47.88 38.74 -17.18
C SER A 202 48.10 38.04 -18.54
N THR A 203 46.98 37.82 -19.25
CA THR A 203 46.74 38.35 -20.61
C THR A 203 45.22 38.60 -20.80
N SER A 204 44.81 39.44 -21.76
CA SER A 204 43.50 40.11 -21.73
C SER A 204 42.75 40.20 -23.06
N ALA A 205 41.42 40.06 -22.99
CA ALA A 205 40.44 40.51 -23.99
C ALA A 205 39.09 40.81 -23.30
N THR A 206 38.95 41.96 -22.64
CA THR A 206 38.18 43.11 -23.16
C THR A 206 36.65 42.87 -23.30
N HIS A 207 35.89 43.29 -22.29
CA HIS A 207 34.42 43.49 -22.36
C HIS A 207 34.03 44.63 -23.32
N PRO A 208 32.72 44.79 -23.60
CA PRO A 208 32.03 45.94 -22.98
C PRO A 208 30.73 45.61 -22.22
N TYR A 209 30.54 46.29 -21.08
CA TYR A 209 29.28 46.67 -20.42
C TYR A 209 28.26 45.60 -19.95
N GLU A 210 28.26 45.38 -18.63
CA GLU A 210 27.03 45.21 -17.84
C GLU A 210 26.51 46.58 -17.34
N PRO A 211 25.19 46.79 -17.21
CA PRO A 211 24.59 47.73 -16.26
C PRO A 211 24.38 47.08 -14.88
N PRO A 212 24.25 47.85 -13.78
CA PRO A 212 24.45 47.34 -12.42
C PRO A 212 23.28 46.54 -11.83
N VAL A 213 23.61 45.64 -10.89
CA VAL A 213 22.65 44.93 -10.03
C VAL A 213 21.86 45.92 -9.18
N ALA A 214 20.57 46.04 -9.46
CA ALA A 214 19.58 46.64 -8.57
C ALA A 214 18.84 45.55 -7.79
N ALA A 215 18.49 45.81 -6.53
CA ALA A 215 17.78 44.85 -5.70
C ALA A 215 16.33 44.67 -6.19
N ILE A 216 16.05 43.55 -6.86
CA ILE A 216 14.69 43.17 -7.25
C ILE A 216 13.97 42.62 -6.02
N ALA A 217 13.13 43.45 -5.42
CA ALA A 217 12.11 42.96 -4.49
C ALA A 217 11.15 42.03 -5.25
N ALA A 218 10.68 40.96 -4.60
CA ALA A 218 9.78 39.99 -5.20
C ALA A 218 8.40 40.62 -5.49
N SER A 219 8.24 41.23 -6.67
CA SER A 219 6.96 41.73 -7.16
C SER A 219 6.10 40.55 -7.62
N SER A 220 5.14 40.15 -6.79
CA SER A 220 4.08 39.24 -7.20
C SER A 220 3.33 39.84 -8.40
N PHE A 221 3.17 39.05 -9.47
CA PHE A 221 2.35 39.46 -10.61
C PHE A 221 0.90 39.63 -10.14
N ASN A 222 0.42 40.87 -10.11
CA ASN A 222 -0.94 41.21 -9.71
C ASN A 222 -1.79 41.52 -10.97
N PRO A 223 -2.57 40.56 -11.50
CA PRO A 223 -3.40 40.79 -12.68
C PRO A 223 -4.50 41.84 -12.46
N ALA A 224 -4.87 42.16 -11.22
CA ALA A 224 -5.84 43.21 -10.90
C ALA A 224 -5.27 44.64 -11.03
N ALA A 225 -3.97 44.79 -11.34
CA ALA A 225 -3.32 46.09 -11.56
C ALA A 225 -3.16 46.45 -13.06
N LEU A 226 -3.56 45.57 -13.98
CA LEU A 226 -3.46 45.81 -15.43
C LEU A 226 -4.49 46.87 -15.87
N THR A 227 -4.03 47.90 -16.58
CA THR A 227 -4.90 48.90 -17.19
C THR A 227 -5.42 48.43 -18.56
N PRO A 228 -6.50 49.04 -19.10
CA PRO A 228 -6.94 48.77 -20.46
C PRO A 228 -5.85 49.01 -21.52
N ASP A 229 -4.94 49.97 -21.29
CA ASP A 229 -3.85 50.27 -22.22
C ASP A 229 -2.75 49.20 -22.18
N ASP A 230 -2.46 48.60 -21.03
CA ASP A 230 -1.54 47.44 -20.93
C ASP A 230 -2.09 46.23 -21.70
N ILE A 231 -3.39 45.98 -21.58
CA ILE A 231 -4.11 44.92 -22.29
C ILE A 231 -4.13 45.20 -23.80
N LEU A 232 -4.36 46.45 -24.21
CA LEU A 232 -4.30 46.86 -25.62
C LEU A 232 -2.87 46.77 -26.19
N ALA A 233 -1.83 47.07 -25.42
CA ALA A 233 -0.44 46.89 -25.83
C ALA A 233 -0.10 45.41 -26.06
N PHE A 234 -0.54 44.53 -25.16
CA PHE A 234 -0.39 43.07 -25.31
C PHE A 234 -1.13 42.56 -26.56
N VAL A 235 -2.36 43.03 -26.81
CA VAL A 235 -3.16 42.66 -27.99
C VAL A 235 -2.56 43.19 -29.30
N ARG A 236 -2.03 44.43 -29.34
CA ARG A 236 -1.35 44.97 -30.54
C ARG A 236 -0.15 44.12 -30.91
N LYS A 237 0.70 43.77 -29.95
CA LYS A 237 1.87 42.92 -30.20
C LYS A 237 1.48 41.55 -30.78
N ALA A 238 0.43 40.93 -30.23
CA ALA A 238 -0.11 39.67 -30.75
C ALA A 238 -0.76 39.77 -32.15
N ILE A 239 -0.97 40.99 -32.69
CA ILE A 239 -1.43 41.25 -34.06
C ILE A 239 -0.23 41.56 -34.98
N GLU A 240 0.78 42.28 -34.49
CA GLU A 240 2.03 42.57 -35.23
C GLU A 240 2.87 41.31 -35.49
N ASP A 241 2.82 40.32 -34.60
CA ASP A 241 3.52 39.02 -34.73
C ASP A 241 2.72 37.98 -35.60
N GLY A 242 1.65 38.39 -36.30
CA GLY A 242 0.73 37.52 -37.06
C GLY A 242 0.88 37.53 -38.60
N PRO A 243 0.50 36.44 -39.32
CA PRO A 243 0.75 36.32 -40.76
C PRO A 243 -0.28 37.05 -41.66
N ASP A 244 0.22 37.94 -42.51
CA ASP A 244 -0.34 38.44 -43.79
C ASP A 244 -1.88 38.53 -43.93
N GLY A 245 -2.46 39.58 -43.32
CA GLY A 245 -3.80 40.06 -43.65
C GLY A 245 -4.03 41.50 -43.19
N GLU A 246 -4.26 42.43 -44.13
CA GLU A 246 -4.50 43.84 -43.78
C GLU A 246 -5.83 44.02 -43.02
N VAL A 247 -5.77 44.73 -41.88
CA VAL A 247 -6.91 45.07 -41.03
C VAL A 247 -7.01 46.58 -40.90
N GLU A 248 -8.10 47.17 -41.40
CA GLU A 248 -8.39 48.60 -41.27
C GLU A 248 -9.32 48.87 -40.07
N LEU A 249 -8.98 49.87 -39.26
CA LEU A 249 -9.73 50.22 -38.03
C LEU A 249 -10.75 51.33 -38.30
N LEU A 250 -12.04 51.00 -38.20
CA LEU A 250 -13.15 51.97 -38.22
C LEU A 250 -13.45 52.48 -36.81
N GLU A 251 -12.68 53.49 -36.38
CA GLU A 251 -12.66 54.05 -35.01
C GLU A 251 -14.03 54.50 -34.46
N SER A 252 -15.01 54.76 -35.33
CA SER A 252 -16.33 55.29 -34.95
C SER A 252 -17.33 54.27 -34.35
N THR A 253 -17.03 52.96 -34.36
CA THR A 253 -18.01 51.94 -33.89
C THR A 253 -17.43 50.78 -33.05
N GLY A 254 -16.13 50.73 -32.80
CA GLY A 254 -15.52 49.72 -31.92
C GLY A 254 -15.65 48.27 -32.39
N LYS A 255 -15.86 48.02 -33.69
CA LYS A 255 -15.92 46.67 -34.29
C LYS A 255 -14.82 46.47 -35.31
N ILE A 256 -14.07 45.38 -35.14
CA ILE A 256 -13.13 44.85 -36.14
C ILE A 256 -13.91 44.00 -37.16
N VAL A 257 -13.63 44.16 -38.45
CA VAL A 257 -14.29 43.40 -39.54
C VAL A 257 -13.24 42.83 -40.48
N ILE A 258 -13.08 41.51 -40.46
CA ILE A 258 -12.20 40.77 -41.37
C ILE A 258 -13.01 40.36 -42.61
N LYS A 259 -12.46 40.57 -43.82
CA LYS A 259 -13.06 40.13 -45.09
C LYS A 259 -12.26 38.98 -45.70
N VAL A 260 -12.95 37.95 -46.15
CA VAL A 260 -12.39 36.84 -46.94
C VAL A 260 -13.28 36.65 -48.18
N GLN A 261 -12.68 36.44 -49.35
CA GLN A 261 -13.42 36.19 -50.60
C GLN A 261 -13.95 34.76 -50.68
N ALA A 262 -15.02 34.55 -51.45
CA ALA A 262 -15.71 33.26 -51.59
C ALA A 262 -15.62 32.70 -53.02
N GLY A 263 -15.63 31.37 -53.14
CA GLY A 263 -15.70 30.63 -54.41
C GLY A 263 -17.08 30.01 -54.66
N GLU A 264 -17.36 29.65 -55.92
CA GLU A 264 -18.72 29.43 -56.45
C GLU A 264 -19.21 27.97 -56.44
N GLN A 265 -20.49 27.77 -56.80
CA GLN A 265 -21.21 26.48 -56.91
C GLN A 265 -22.02 26.44 -58.22
N PRO A 266 -22.06 25.28 -58.91
CA PRO A 266 -23.37 24.70 -59.31
C PRO A 266 -23.37 23.14 -59.28
N GLY A 267 -24.51 22.43 -59.28
CA GLY A 267 -25.92 22.85 -59.17
C GLY A 267 -26.93 21.71 -59.46
N GLU A 268 -28.05 21.72 -58.71
CA GLU A 268 -29.39 21.10 -58.94
C GLU A 268 -29.61 19.59 -59.25
N GLY A 269 -30.70 19.02 -58.68
CA GLY A 269 -31.26 17.70 -59.04
C GLY A 269 -31.97 16.96 -57.89
N GLU A 270 -33.31 16.88 -57.87
CA GLU A 270 -34.10 16.24 -56.80
C GLU A 270 -34.30 14.72 -56.95
N ALA A 271 -34.27 13.98 -55.83
CA ALA A 271 -35.11 12.78 -55.62
C ALA A 271 -35.24 12.46 -54.11
N VAL A 272 -36.47 12.18 -53.64
CA VAL A 272 -36.75 11.86 -52.22
C VAL A 272 -36.66 10.36 -51.95
N HIS A 273 -35.99 9.96 -50.86
CA HIS A 273 -36.12 8.61 -50.31
C HIS A 273 -36.29 8.61 -48.77
N GLU A 274 -37.47 8.20 -48.32
CA GLU A 274 -37.85 8.07 -46.90
C GLU A 274 -37.22 6.81 -46.26
N VAL A 275 -36.14 6.98 -45.49
CA VAL A 275 -35.54 5.87 -44.73
C VAL A 275 -36.33 5.62 -43.44
N LYS A 276 -37.18 4.59 -43.47
CA LYS A 276 -38.08 4.22 -42.37
C LYS A 276 -37.32 3.68 -41.15
N SER A 277 -37.07 4.56 -40.19
CA SER A 277 -36.53 4.18 -38.88
C SER A 277 -37.46 3.22 -38.13
N LYS A 278 -37.00 1.98 -37.98
CA LYS A 278 -37.44 1.02 -36.96
C LYS A 278 -36.17 0.57 -36.24
N THR A 279 -36.03 0.69 -34.92
CA THR A 279 -37.05 0.80 -33.88
C THR A 279 -36.75 1.90 -32.86
N THR A 280 -37.66 2.85 -32.68
CA THR A 280 -37.77 3.65 -31.45
C THR A 280 -38.55 2.86 -30.39
N ARG A 281 -38.19 3.00 -29.10
CA ARG A 281 -39.13 2.72 -28.00
C ARG A 281 -40.36 3.62 -28.21
N LYS A 282 -41.58 3.08 -28.10
CA LYS A 282 -42.77 3.92 -27.94
C LYS A 282 -42.72 4.52 -26.53
N ARG A 283 -42.68 5.84 -26.43
CA ARG A 283 -42.82 6.56 -25.16
C ARG A 283 -44.23 6.41 -24.60
N GLY A 284 -44.35 6.50 -23.27
CA GLY A 284 -45.63 6.70 -22.59
C GLY A 284 -46.16 8.14 -22.63
N TYR A 285 -45.29 9.11 -22.96
CA TYR A 285 -45.60 10.55 -22.95
C TYR A 285 -45.08 11.28 -24.21
N SER A 286 -45.71 12.41 -24.54
CA SER A 286 -45.25 13.37 -25.56
C SER A 286 -44.22 14.34 -24.99
N ILE A 287 -43.42 15.03 -25.82
CA ILE A 287 -42.52 16.11 -25.36
C ILE A 287 -42.92 17.43 -26.03
N ASN A 288 -42.96 18.51 -25.25
CA ASN A 288 -43.32 19.85 -25.69
C ASN A 288 -42.26 20.45 -26.62
N ARG A 289 -42.66 21.40 -27.47
CA ARG A 289 -41.73 22.13 -28.36
C ARG A 289 -41.13 23.32 -27.59
N PRO A 290 -39.85 23.66 -27.81
CA PRO A 290 -39.23 24.77 -27.09
C PRO A 290 -39.86 26.11 -27.53
N PRO A 291 -39.87 27.12 -26.65
CA PRO A 291 -40.20 28.50 -27.02
C PRO A 291 -39.27 29.03 -28.11
N LYS A 292 -39.66 30.12 -28.77
CA LYS A 292 -38.92 30.74 -29.90
C LYS A 292 -38.64 32.23 -29.71
N ASP A 293 -39.13 32.77 -28.62
CA ASP A 293 -39.38 34.17 -28.32
C ASP A 293 -38.74 34.60 -26.99
N ARG A 294 -38.21 33.63 -26.23
CA ARG A 294 -37.44 33.80 -24.99
C ARG A 294 -36.49 32.60 -24.79
N PRO A 295 -35.46 32.70 -23.92
CA PRO A 295 -34.62 31.57 -23.54
C PRO A 295 -35.45 30.39 -23.00
N VAL A 296 -34.94 29.17 -23.21
CA VAL A 296 -35.57 27.95 -22.71
C VAL A 296 -35.26 27.80 -21.23
N ARG A 297 -36.28 27.84 -20.37
CA ARG A 297 -36.13 27.68 -18.91
C ARG A 297 -36.11 26.20 -18.56
N ILE A 298 -34.95 25.70 -18.18
CA ILE A 298 -34.75 24.32 -17.72
C ILE A 298 -34.61 24.33 -16.21
N TYR A 299 -35.27 23.38 -15.55
CA TYR A 299 -35.10 23.08 -14.14
C TYR A 299 -34.37 21.74 -13.97
N ALA A 300 -33.44 21.68 -13.03
CA ALA A 300 -32.81 20.45 -12.55
C ALA A 300 -32.74 20.51 -11.03
N ASP A 301 -32.82 19.38 -10.34
CA ASP A 301 -32.83 19.38 -8.88
C ASP A 301 -32.17 18.17 -8.24
N GLY A 302 -31.87 18.31 -6.95
CA GLY A 302 -31.28 17.25 -6.15
C GLY A 302 -30.75 17.73 -4.79
N VAL A 303 -30.14 16.77 -4.10
CA VAL A 303 -29.58 16.97 -2.75
C VAL A 303 -28.31 17.82 -2.79
N TYR A 304 -27.42 17.60 -3.76
CA TYR A 304 -26.15 18.32 -3.93
C TYR A 304 -25.21 18.34 -2.71
N ASP A 305 -25.36 17.39 -1.78
CA ASP A 305 -24.37 17.12 -0.75
C ASP A 305 -23.04 16.68 -1.37
N LEU A 306 -21.92 17.07 -0.73
CA LEU A 306 -20.55 16.91 -1.23
C LEU A 306 -20.39 17.26 -2.73
N PHE A 307 -20.82 18.47 -3.12
CA PHE A 307 -20.94 18.91 -4.52
C PHE A 307 -19.66 18.68 -5.35
N HIS A 308 -19.67 17.62 -6.17
CA HIS A 308 -18.54 17.17 -6.97
C HIS A 308 -18.73 17.32 -8.49
N PHE A 309 -17.67 17.06 -9.26
CA PHE A 309 -17.61 17.18 -10.73
C PHE A 309 -18.78 16.52 -11.49
N GLY A 310 -19.35 15.40 -11.00
CA GLY A 310 -20.52 14.76 -11.60
C GLY A 310 -21.75 15.68 -11.68
N HIS A 311 -22.07 16.39 -10.59
CA HIS A 311 -23.16 17.39 -10.55
C HIS A 311 -22.87 18.55 -11.51
N ALA A 312 -21.63 19.06 -11.52
CA ALA A 312 -21.22 20.11 -12.45
C ALA A 312 -21.33 19.69 -13.93
N LEU A 313 -21.14 18.40 -14.26
CA LEU A 313 -21.38 17.85 -15.59
C LEU A 313 -22.87 17.72 -15.93
N GLN A 314 -23.71 17.26 -15.00
CA GLN A 314 -25.18 17.20 -15.16
C GLN A 314 -25.74 18.59 -15.47
N LEU A 315 -25.39 19.58 -14.65
CA LEU A 315 -25.83 20.97 -14.81
C LEU A 315 -25.29 21.60 -16.11
N ARG A 316 -24.04 21.29 -16.50
CA ARG A 316 -23.49 21.66 -17.81
C ARG A 316 -24.31 21.07 -18.98
N GLN A 317 -24.73 19.82 -18.89
CA GLN A 317 -25.53 19.18 -19.95
C GLN A 317 -26.91 19.85 -20.08
N ALA A 318 -27.57 20.18 -18.96
CA ALA A 318 -28.82 20.92 -18.96
C ALA A 318 -28.64 22.34 -19.56
N LYS A 319 -27.64 23.10 -19.12
CA LYS A 319 -27.34 24.46 -19.62
C LYS A 319 -27.00 24.50 -21.12
N LEU A 320 -26.51 23.41 -21.70
CA LEU A 320 -26.14 23.31 -23.12
C LEU A 320 -27.20 22.60 -23.99
N ALA A 321 -28.34 22.22 -23.42
CA ALA A 321 -29.38 21.42 -24.09
C ALA A 321 -30.00 22.10 -25.34
N PHE A 322 -30.13 23.42 -25.31
CA PHE A 322 -30.63 24.25 -26.42
C PHE A 322 -29.66 25.42 -26.70
N PRO A 323 -29.79 26.14 -27.83
CA PRO A 323 -28.89 27.25 -28.16
C PRO A 323 -28.93 28.44 -27.18
N ASP A 324 -30.03 28.57 -26.44
CA ASP A 324 -30.26 29.61 -25.44
C ASP A 324 -31.09 29.00 -24.29
N VAL A 325 -30.51 28.95 -23.09
CA VAL A 325 -31.05 28.25 -21.90
C VAL A 325 -30.83 29.11 -20.67
N HIS A 326 -31.85 29.18 -19.83
CA HIS A 326 -31.76 29.65 -18.44
C HIS A 326 -31.98 28.45 -17.52
N LEU A 327 -30.95 28.05 -16.79
CA LEU A 327 -30.95 26.89 -15.90
C LEU A 327 -31.24 27.31 -14.46
N LEU A 328 -32.42 26.90 -13.99
CA LEU A 328 -32.78 26.87 -12.58
C LEU A 328 -32.24 25.58 -11.95
N VAL A 329 -31.67 25.66 -10.75
CA VAL A 329 -31.30 24.48 -9.96
C VAL A 329 -31.98 24.49 -8.60
N GLY A 330 -32.82 23.48 -8.35
CA GLY A 330 -33.48 23.26 -7.07
C GLY A 330 -32.62 22.48 -6.09
N VAL A 331 -32.46 23.00 -4.88
CA VAL A 331 -31.76 22.30 -3.78
C VAL A 331 -32.79 21.96 -2.70
N ASN A 332 -32.92 20.70 -2.32
CA ASN A 332 -33.86 20.27 -1.29
C ASN A 332 -33.38 20.67 0.12
N SER A 333 -34.31 20.99 1.04
CA SER A 333 -34.01 21.37 2.43
C SER A 333 -33.40 20.21 3.24
N ASP A 334 -32.72 20.49 4.36
CA ASP A 334 -32.15 19.42 5.21
C ASP A 334 -33.24 18.50 5.78
N GLU A 335 -34.43 19.04 6.07
CA GLU A 335 -35.61 18.30 6.53
C GLU A 335 -36.18 17.37 5.46
N GLN A 336 -36.36 17.86 4.23
CA GLN A 336 -36.86 17.06 3.09
C GLN A 336 -35.91 15.89 2.78
N VAL A 337 -34.60 16.15 2.83
CA VAL A 337 -33.57 15.12 2.58
C VAL A 337 -33.52 14.11 3.72
N PHE A 338 -33.76 14.53 4.96
CA PHE A 338 -33.89 13.64 6.12
C PHE A 338 -35.18 12.79 6.09
N GLU A 339 -36.31 13.34 5.63
CA GLU A 339 -37.58 12.62 5.51
C GLU A 339 -37.59 11.61 4.35
N HIS A 340 -36.98 11.94 3.21
CA HIS A 340 -37.08 11.15 1.99
C HIS A 340 -35.81 10.39 1.56
N LYS A 341 -34.62 10.70 2.11
CA LYS A 341 -33.35 10.02 1.80
C LYS A 341 -32.55 9.68 3.08
N ALA A 342 -31.52 10.46 3.38
CA ALA A 342 -30.55 10.22 4.45
C ALA A 342 -29.87 11.55 4.83
N ARG A 343 -29.46 11.69 6.09
CA ARG A 343 -28.86 12.94 6.61
C ARG A 343 -27.59 13.31 5.83
N THR A 344 -27.49 14.58 5.45
CA THR A 344 -26.35 15.14 4.71
C THR A 344 -25.13 15.41 5.58
N VAL A 345 -23.96 15.54 4.93
CA VAL A 345 -22.71 16.04 5.53
C VAL A 345 -22.70 17.57 5.49
N MET A 346 -23.03 18.17 4.34
CA MET A 346 -23.18 19.62 4.18
C MET A 346 -24.59 20.07 4.58
N ASN A 347 -24.69 21.18 5.30
CA ASN A 347 -25.99 21.80 5.62
C ASN A 347 -26.59 22.52 4.41
N HIS A 348 -27.88 22.87 4.47
CA HIS A 348 -28.60 23.44 3.32
C HIS A 348 -27.93 24.69 2.74
N ALA A 349 -27.39 25.59 3.57
CA ALA A 349 -26.72 26.81 3.09
C ALA A 349 -25.41 26.50 2.36
N GLU A 350 -24.62 25.54 2.85
CA GLU A 350 -23.40 25.08 2.17
C GLU A 350 -23.71 24.42 0.81
N ARG A 351 -24.78 23.62 0.74
CA ARG A 351 -25.25 22.98 -0.50
C ARG A 351 -25.75 24.02 -1.50
N LEU A 352 -26.49 25.04 -1.04
CA LEU A 352 -26.90 26.19 -1.85
C LEU A 352 -25.69 26.94 -2.43
N GLU A 353 -24.72 27.33 -1.60
CA GLU A 353 -23.56 28.09 -2.07
C GLU A 353 -22.67 27.31 -3.05
N ALA A 354 -22.51 25.99 -2.86
CA ALA A 354 -21.78 25.15 -3.80
C ALA A 354 -22.46 25.09 -5.18
N VAL A 355 -23.80 25.05 -5.22
CA VAL A 355 -24.58 25.10 -6.48
C VAL A 355 -24.54 26.51 -7.10
N ARG A 356 -24.67 27.58 -6.29
CA ARG A 356 -24.60 28.99 -6.73
C ARG A 356 -23.27 29.32 -7.41
N HIS A 357 -22.16 28.73 -6.96
CA HIS A 357 -20.84 28.92 -7.56
C HIS A 357 -20.57 28.01 -8.78
N CYS A 358 -21.50 27.14 -9.17
CA CYS A 358 -21.37 26.34 -10.39
C CYS A 358 -21.65 27.20 -11.63
N ARG A 359 -20.61 27.44 -12.45
CA ARG A 359 -20.61 28.27 -13.68
C ARG A 359 -21.77 28.05 -14.67
N TRP A 360 -22.47 26.92 -14.60
CA TRP A 360 -23.54 26.55 -15.54
C TRP A 360 -24.95 26.96 -15.05
N VAL A 361 -25.07 27.41 -13.80
CA VAL A 361 -26.33 27.76 -13.14
C VAL A 361 -26.62 29.25 -13.27
N ASP A 362 -27.86 29.61 -13.62
CA ASP A 362 -28.30 31.01 -13.71
C ASP A 362 -29.16 31.42 -12.50
N GLU A 363 -29.87 30.46 -11.90
CA GLU A 363 -30.84 30.68 -10.83
C GLU A 363 -30.84 29.48 -9.87
N VAL A 364 -30.81 29.72 -8.56
CA VAL A 364 -30.91 28.65 -7.55
C VAL A 364 -32.22 28.81 -6.79
N VAL A 365 -32.97 27.71 -6.68
CA VAL A 365 -34.24 27.62 -5.96
C VAL A 365 -34.01 26.92 -4.63
N GLU A 366 -34.12 27.70 -3.55
CA GLU A 366 -34.04 27.24 -2.16
C GLU A 366 -35.33 26.48 -1.78
N ASP A 367 -35.23 25.55 -0.82
CA ASP A 367 -36.32 24.67 -0.36
C ASP A 367 -37.10 23.96 -1.50
N ALA A 368 -36.36 23.48 -2.51
CA ALA A 368 -36.95 22.85 -3.70
C ALA A 368 -37.81 21.62 -3.34
N PRO A 369 -39.09 21.56 -3.75
CA PRO A 369 -40.01 20.52 -3.31
C PRO A 369 -39.61 19.16 -3.89
N TRP A 370 -39.66 18.12 -3.05
CA TRP A 370 -39.28 16.75 -3.41
C TRP A 370 -40.09 16.14 -4.56
N VAL A 371 -41.28 16.69 -4.83
CA VAL A 371 -42.08 16.45 -6.03
C VAL A 371 -42.62 17.79 -6.51
N ILE A 372 -42.28 18.17 -7.75
CA ILE A 372 -42.76 19.41 -8.38
C ILE A 372 -44.21 19.27 -8.87
N ASP A 373 -45.00 20.32 -8.70
CA ASP A 373 -46.41 20.38 -9.09
C ASP A 373 -46.70 21.43 -10.18
N ALA A 374 -47.98 21.60 -10.54
CA ALA A 374 -48.39 22.58 -11.54
C ALA A 374 -48.05 24.02 -11.13
N ALA A 375 -48.24 24.36 -9.85
CA ALA A 375 -48.01 25.71 -9.34
C ALA A 375 -46.52 26.07 -9.33
N PHE A 376 -45.65 25.11 -9.01
CA PHE A 376 -44.19 25.29 -9.06
C PHE A 376 -43.71 25.50 -10.50
N ILE A 377 -44.19 24.68 -11.45
CA ILE A 377 -43.87 24.80 -12.88
C ILE A 377 -44.34 26.14 -13.46
N GLU A 378 -45.55 26.58 -13.13
CA GLU A 378 -46.09 27.88 -13.56
C GLU A 378 -45.34 29.07 -12.93
N LYS A 379 -45.13 29.04 -11.61
CA LYS A 379 -44.40 30.09 -10.85
C LYS A 379 -43.01 30.35 -11.41
N HIS A 380 -42.26 29.29 -11.71
CA HIS A 380 -40.87 29.39 -12.19
C HIS A 380 -40.76 29.39 -13.72
N GLN A 381 -41.89 29.30 -14.43
CA GLN A 381 -42.00 29.28 -15.89
C GLN A 381 -41.15 28.18 -16.55
N ILE A 382 -41.19 26.97 -16.00
CA ILE A 382 -40.33 25.85 -16.40
C ILE A 382 -40.83 25.26 -17.72
N ASP A 383 -40.03 25.36 -18.79
CA ASP A 383 -40.31 24.72 -20.08
C ASP A 383 -39.95 23.24 -20.08
N TYR A 384 -38.87 22.89 -19.36
CA TYR A 384 -38.37 21.53 -19.25
C TYR A 384 -37.76 21.19 -17.89
N VAL A 385 -37.82 19.92 -17.51
CA VAL A 385 -37.12 19.35 -16.35
C VAL A 385 -36.08 18.34 -16.82
N ALA A 386 -34.85 18.46 -16.31
CA ALA A 386 -33.71 17.64 -16.67
C ALA A 386 -33.48 16.51 -15.66
N HIS A 387 -34.00 15.32 -15.98
CA HIS A 387 -33.94 14.10 -15.17
C HIS A 387 -33.73 12.86 -16.07
N ASP A 388 -33.38 11.72 -15.46
CA ASP A 388 -33.16 10.45 -16.17
C ASP A 388 -34.44 9.78 -16.70
N GLU A 389 -34.31 8.89 -17.70
CA GLU A 389 -35.46 8.20 -18.32
C GLU A 389 -36.19 7.27 -17.33
N GLU A 390 -35.43 6.65 -16.41
CA GLU A 390 -35.96 5.68 -15.44
C GLU A 390 -36.83 6.34 -14.35
N ALA A 391 -37.59 5.53 -13.62
CA ALA A 391 -38.52 6.00 -12.61
C ALA A 391 -37.80 6.20 -11.27
N TYR A 392 -37.74 7.43 -10.77
CA TYR A 392 -37.05 7.72 -9.51
C TYR A 392 -38.01 7.52 -8.34
N GLN A 393 -38.01 6.31 -7.79
CA GLN A 393 -38.88 5.88 -6.70
C GLN A 393 -38.49 6.54 -5.38
N SER A 394 -39.49 6.98 -4.61
CA SER A 394 -39.30 7.52 -3.27
C SER A 394 -40.52 7.19 -2.38
N ALA A 395 -40.44 7.50 -1.09
CA ALA A 395 -41.49 7.15 -0.13
C ALA A 395 -42.82 7.82 -0.51
N GLY A 396 -43.79 7.02 -0.96
CA GLY A 396 -45.10 7.48 -1.42
C GLY A 396 -45.24 7.75 -2.94
N TYR A 397 -44.16 7.64 -3.72
CA TYR A 397 -44.16 7.99 -5.15
C TYR A 397 -43.45 6.94 -6.03
N GLU A 398 -44.14 6.41 -7.04
CA GLU A 398 -43.56 5.48 -8.02
C GLU A 398 -42.52 6.13 -8.94
N ASP A 399 -42.60 7.46 -9.13
CA ASP A 399 -41.66 8.28 -9.89
C ASP A 399 -41.85 9.75 -9.52
N VAL A 400 -40.90 10.39 -8.85
CA VAL A 400 -41.04 11.82 -8.46
C VAL A 400 -41.15 12.75 -9.67
N TYR A 401 -40.59 12.34 -10.82
CA TYR A 401 -40.72 13.08 -12.09
C TYR A 401 -41.95 12.67 -12.92
N GLY A 402 -42.77 11.73 -12.43
CA GLY A 402 -43.93 11.19 -13.14
C GLY A 402 -44.92 12.28 -13.58
N PHE A 403 -45.11 13.31 -12.74
CA PHE A 403 -45.94 14.47 -13.07
C PHE A 403 -45.38 15.28 -14.25
N ALA A 404 -44.10 15.66 -14.21
CA ALA A 404 -43.43 16.40 -15.30
C ALA A 404 -43.34 15.58 -16.61
N LYS A 405 -43.12 14.27 -16.50
CA LYS A 405 -43.22 13.32 -17.62
C LYS A 405 -44.64 13.34 -18.23
N SER A 406 -45.70 13.36 -17.41
CA SER A 406 -47.09 13.40 -17.88
C SER A 406 -47.47 14.69 -18.64
N LEU A 407 -46.92 15.84 -18.24
CA LEU A 407 -47.10 17.14 -18.91
C LEU A 407 -46.24 17.30 -20.18
N GLY A 408 -45.34 16.34 -20.45
CA GLY A 408 -44.40 16.39 -21.57
C GLY A 408 -43.26 17.40 -21.43
N ILE A 409 -42.92 17.73 -20.19
CA ILE A 409 -41.89 18.70 -19.78
C ILE A 409 -40.52 18.00 -19.59
N SER A 410 -40.45 16.67 -19.74
CA SER A 410 -39.19 15.90 -19.67
C SER A 410 -38.23 16.11 -20.86
N THR A 411 -36.92 16.25 -20.62
CA THR A 411 -35.87 16.29 -21.66
C THR A 411 -35.14 14.97 -21.93
N SER A 412 -35.53 13.83 -21.36
CA SER A 412 -34.71 12.60 -21.43
C SER A 412 -34.39 12.14 -22.87
N ASP A 413 -35.31 12.27 -23.83
CA ASP A 413 -35.05 11.99 -25.27
C ASP A 413 -34.22 13.08 -25.98
N LEU A 414 -34.17 14.31 -25.46
CA LEU A 414 -33.24 15.33 -25.97
C LEU A 414 -31.81 15.00 -25.53
N ILE A 415 -31.62 14.67 -24.25
CA ILE A 415 -30.34 14.20 -23.71
C ILE A 415 -29.90 12.93 -24.45
N GLU A 416 -30.80 11.95 -24.63
CA GLU A 416 -30.52 10.72 -25.38
C GLU A 416 -30.14 11.00 -26.83
N ARG A 417 -30.75 11.99 -27.50
CA ARG A 417 -30.36 12.43 -28.86
C ARG A 417 -29.04 13.19 -28.91
N MET A 418 -28.72 14.02 -27.92
CA MET A 418 -27.46 14.76 -27.88
C MET A 418 -26.31 13.80 -27.60
N VAL A 419 -26.47 12.92 -26.61
CA VAL A 419 -25.58 11.78 -26.35
C VAL A 419 -25.45 10.92 -27.62
N ARG A 420 -26.54 10.56 -28.29
CA ARG A 420 -26.50 9.82 -29.58
C ARG A 420 -25.82 10.62 -30.70
N GLY A 421 -25.90 11.94 -30.70
CA GLY A 421 -25.23 12.82 -31.65
C GLY A 421 -23.71 12.85 -31.47
N TYR A 422 -23.24 12.90 -30.22
CA TYR A 422 -21.83 12.66 -29.88
C TYR A 422 -21.40 11.23 -30.23
N ARG A 423 -22.13 10.19 -29.78
CA ARG A 423 -21.86 8.78 -30.09
C ARG A 423 -21.77 8.48 -31.60
N ASN A 424 -22.50 9.22 -32.42
CA ASN A 424 -22.50 9.10 -33.88
C ASN A 424 -21.58 10.12 -34.58
N ARG A 425 -20.76 10.87 -33.83
CA ARG A 425 -19.82 11.92 -34.30
C ARG A 425 -20.45 13.02 -35.17
N ILE A 426 -21.76 13.25 -35.01
CA ILE A 426 -22.56 14.22 -35.81
C ILE A 426 -22.13 15.67 -35.55
N PHE A 427 -21.54 15.94 -34.37
CA PHE A 427 -21.11 17.27 -33.98
C PHE A 427 -19.61 17.55 -34.23
N ASP A 428 -18.79 16.53 -34.46
CA ASP A 428 -17.34 16.66 -34.59
C ASP A 428 -16.91 17.65 -35.70
N PRO A 429 -17.52 17.67 -36.92
CA PRO A 429 -17.17 18.66 -37.95
C PRO A 429 -17.54 20.11 -37.56
N LYS A 430 -18.53 20.29 -36.68
CA LYS A 430 -18.91 21.60 -36.14
C LYS A 430 -17.94 22.05 -35.05
N LEU A 431 -17.48 21.13 -34.21
CA LEU A 431 -16.54 21.39 -33.11
C LEU A 431 -15.15 21.73 -33.63
N ALA A 432 -14.64 20.99 -34.62
CA ALA A 432 -13.42 21.33 -35.36
C ALA A 432 -13.52 22.73 -36.01
N LYS A 433 -14.65 23.02 -36.69
CA LYS A 433 -14.91 24.36 -37.28
C LYS A 433 -15.07 25.48 -36.24
N MET A 434 -15.21 25.15 -34.96
CA MET A 434 -15.23 26.08 -33.83
C MET A 434 -13.89 26.13 -33.07
N GLY A 435 -12.84 25.47 -33.57
CA GLY A 435 -11.52 25.42 -32.92
C GLY A 435 -11.52 24.63 -31.60
N ARG A 436 -12.43 23.66 -31.46
CA ARG A 436 -12.64 22.83 -30.25
C ARG A 436 -12.53 21.34 -30.54
N ASP A 437 -11.41 20.96 -31.17
CA ASP A 437 -11.08 19.56 -31.44
C ASP A 437 -10.92 18.72 -30.15
N ASP A 438 -10.62 19.38 -29.02
CA ASP A 438 -10.61 18.81 -27.66
C ASP A 438 -11.99 18.32 -27.18
N LEU A 439 -13.08 18.70 -27.85
CA LEU A 439 -14.45 18.32 -27.50
C LEU A 439 -15.10 17.34 -28.50
N LYS A 440 -14.37 16.88 -29.52
CA LYS A 440 -14.86 15.85 -30.45
C LYS A 440 -15.15 14.54 -29.71
N ALA A 441 -16.09 13.74 -30.21
CA ALA A 441 -16.37 12.42 -29.63
C ALA A 441 -15.27 11.38 -29.94
N GLU A 442 -14.48 11.63 -30.99
CA GLU A 442 -13.31 10.85 -31.38
C GLU A 442 -12.27 10.71 -30.26
N GLY A 443 -12.12 9.49 -29.74
CA GLY A 443 -11.17 9.16 -28.67
C GLY A 443 -11.77 9.14 -27.26
N SER A 444 -13.09 9.24 -27.12
CA SER A 444 -13.79 9.05 -25.84
C SER A 444 -13.99 7.58 -25.47
N ASP A 445 -14.13 7.27 -24.18
CA ASP A 445 -14.37 5.91 -23.61
C ASP A 445 -15.51 5.12 -24.28
N TYR A 446 -16.44 5.82 -24.95
CA TYR A 446 -17.53 5.21 -25.71
C TYR A 446 -17.11 4.64 -27.07
N ASP A 447 -16.05 5.17 -27.72
CA ASP A 447 -15.51 4.60 -28.96
C ASP A 447 -15.00 3.16 -28.72
N ASP A 448 -14.32 2.92 -27.59
CA ASP A 448 -13.83 1.58 -27.21
C ASP A 448 -14.97 0.61 -26.92
N MET A 449 -16.02 1.05 -26.21
CA MET A 449 -17.17 0.20 -25.89
C MET A 449 -18.10 -0.06 -27.10
N SER A 450 -18.19 0.87 -28.05
CA SER A 450 -19.08 0.76 -29.21
C SER A 450 -18.52 -0.14 -30.33
N ARG A 451 -17.19 -0.17 -30.50
CA ARG A 451 -16.50 -1.05 -31.47
C ARG A 451 -16.78 -2.54 -31.27
N LEU A 452 -17.18 -2.96 -30.06
CA LEU A 452 -17.40 -4.36 -29.69
C LEU A 452 -18.73 -4.98 -30.18
N ASN A 453 -19.75 -4.19 -30.55
CA ASN A 453 -21.15 -4.66 -30.45
C ASN A 453 -22.04 -4.67 -31.70
N SER A 454 -21.50 -4.49 -32.91
CA SER A 454 -22.30 -4.56 -34.15
C SER A 454 -22.60 -6.01 -34.61
N ARG A 455 -21.65 -6.93 -34.50
CA ARG A 455 -21.79 -8.34 -34.95
C ARG A 455 -22.40 -9.26 -33.89
N ALA A 456 -22.00 -9.10 -32.62
CA ALA A 456 -22.47 -9.92 -31.50
C ALA A 456 -23.99 -9.79 -31.26
N VAL A 457 -24.55 -8.58 -31.34
CA VAL A 457 -25.98 -8.31 -31.12
C VAL A 457 -26.87 -8.98 -32.19
N LEU A 458 -26.38 -9.14 -33.43
CA LEU A 458 -27.11 -9.86 -34.47
C LEU A 458 -27.15 -11.37 -34.16
N TRP A 459 -26.04 -11.94 -33.70
CA TRP A 459 -25.95 -13.35 -33.31
C TRP A 459 -26.77 -13.66 -32.05
N LEU A 460 -26.72 -12.80 -31.03
CA LEU A 460 -27.54 -12.94 -29.82
C LEU A 460 -29.05 -12.90 -30.09
N LYS A 461 -29.51 -12.15 -31.12
CA LYS A 461 -30.91 -12.17 -31.58
C LYS A 461 -31.29 -13.49 -32.27
N VAL A 462 -30.35 -14.19 -32.90
CA VAL A 462 -30.56 -15.56 -33.40
C VAL A 462 -30.62 -16.55 -32.22
N CYS A 463 -29.68 -16.47 -31.28
CA CYS A 463 -29.68 -17.32 -30.08
C CYS A 463 -30.97 -17.20 -29.28
N ARG A 464 -31.49 -15.98 -29.04
CA ARG A 464 -32.75 -15.76 -28.30
C ARG A 464 -33.99 -16.40 -28.96
N ARG A 465 -33.96 -16.67 -30.27
CA ARG A 465 -35.01 -17.48 -30.95
C ARG A 465 -34.80 -18.98 -30.75
N GLY A 466 -33.56 -19.46 -30.64
CA GLY A 466 -33.25 -20.85 -30.30
C GLY A 466 -33.57 -21.19 -28.83
N SER A 467 -33.32 -20.29 -27.89
CA SER A 467 -33.56 -20.51 -26.45
C SER A 467 -35.01 -20.91 -26.13
N GLY A 468 -35.98 -20.38 -26.87
CA GLY A 468 -37.41 -20.67 -26.67
C GLY A 468 -37.80 -22.14 -26.94
N LEU A 469 -37.05 -22.88 -27.77
CA LEU A 469 -37.26 -24.31 -27.96
C LEU A 469 -36.76 -25.14 -26.76
N LEU A 470 -35.71 -24.69 -26.08
CA LEU A 470 -35.03 -25.49 -25.06
C LEU A 470 -35.81 -25.55 -23.73
N SER A 471 -36.52 -24.47 -23.38
CA SER A 471 -37.37 -24.42 -22.18
C SER A 471 -38.57 -25.38 -22.24
N ALA A 472 -38.96 -25.86 -23.42
CA ALA A 472 -40.03 -26.85 -23.58
C ALA A 472 -39.59 -28.31 -23.33
N LEU A 473 -38.27 -28.58 -23.32
CA LEU A 473 -37.71 -29.94 -23.31
C LEU A 473 -37.16 -30.41 -21.95
N LEU A 474 -37.22 -29.58 -20.90
CA LEU A 474 -36.49 -29.81 -19.63
C LEU A 474 -37.36 -29.83 -18.36
N LEU A 475 -38.68 -30.05 -18.49
CA LEU A 475 -39.57 -30.27 -17.34
C LEU A 475 -39.82 -31.77 -17.09
N PRO A 476 -39.39 -32.35 -15.95
CA PRO A 476 -39.67 -33.74 -15.62
C PRO A 476 -41.09 -33.92 -15.06
N ARG A 477 -41.76 -35.02 -15.45
CA ARG A 477 -43.03 -35.54 -14.91
C ARG A 477 -44.31 -34.75 -15.22
N THR A 478 -44.74 -34.78 -16.49
CA THR A 478 -46.15 -35.10 -16.80
C THR A 478 -46.20 -36.15 -17.90
N SER A 479 -47.19 -37.05 -17.84
CA SER A 479 -47.38 -38.10 -18.85
C SER A 479 -48.13 -37.53 -20.06
N PHE A 480 -47.40 -36.94 -21.01
CA PHE A 480 -47.96 -36.59 -22.31
C PHE A 480 -48.13 -37.85 -23.17
N THR A 481 -49.36 -38.07 -23.67
CA THR A 481 -49.61 -39.02 -24.76
C THR A 481 -49.19 -38.39 -26.09
N LEU A 482 -48.89 -39.23 -27.09
CA LEU A 482 -48.17 -38.82 -28.30
C LEU A 482 -49.02 -38.02 -29.33
N ASP A 483 -50.27 -37.73 -29.00
CA ASP A 483 -51.32 -37.35 -29.97
C ASP A 483 -51.44 -35.84 -30.24
N THR A 484 -50.62 -34.98 -29.59
CA THR A 484 -50.73 -33.52 -29.69
C THR A 484 -49.59 -32.85 -30.48
N TRP A 485 -49.00 -33.56 -31.45
CA TRP A 485 -47.94 -33.03 -32.33
C TRP A 485 -48.10 -33.38 -33.82
N TYR A 486 -49.27 -33.89 -34.23
CA TYR A 486 -49.60 -34.19 -35.63
C TYR A 486 -50.77 -33.32 -36.12
N ASP A 487 -50.43 -32.18 -36.74
CA ASP A 487 -51.32 -31.41 -37.62
C ASP A 487 -50.46 -30.48 -38.53
N GLY A 488 -49.57 -31.08 -39.31
CA GLY A 488 -48.62 -30.39 -40.20
C GLY A 488 -47.75 -31.37 -41.00
N PRO A 489 -47.42 -31.09 -42.27
CA PRO A 489 -47.00 -32.13 -43.22
C PRO A 489 -45.51 -32.52 -43.14
N PHE A 490 -45.20 -33.62 -42.47
CA PHE A 490 -43.90 -34.32 -42.52
C PHE A 490 -44.06 -35.86 -42.43
N GLU A 491 -44.98 -36.45 -43.19
CA GLU A 491 -45.23 -37.91 -43.17
C GLU A 491 -44.19 -38.75 -43.98
N ASP A 492 -43.30 -38.11 -44.74
CA ASP A 492 -42.38 -38.78 -45.69
C ASP A 492 -40.92 -38.94 -45.18
N LEU A 493 -40.59 -38.58 -43.93
CA LEU A 493 -39.22 -38.69 -43.39
C LEU A 493 -39.05 -39.86 -42.42
N GLY A 494 -38.05 -40.71 -42.71
CA GLY A 494 -37.83 -41.98 -42.00
C GLY A 494 -37.38 -41.81 -40.54
N HIS A 495 -37.55 -42.85 -39.74
CA HIS A 495 -37.24 -42.85 -38.30
C HIS A 495 -35.78 -42.43 -37.98
N ASP A 496 -34.84 -42.87 -38.82
CA ASP A 496 -33.42 -42.50 -38.75
C ASP A 496 -33.19 -40.99 -39.01
N GLU A 497 -33.97 -40.39 -39.93
CA GLU A 497 -33.85 -38.96 -40.24
C GLU A 497 -34.43 -38.07 -39.13
N GLN A 498 -35.42 -38.58 -38.39
CA GLN A 498 -35.97 -37.92 -37.21
C GLN A 498 -34.96 -37.93 -36.04
N GLU A 499 -34.26 -39.05 -35.79
CA GLU A 499 -33.13 -39.06 -34.84
C GLU A 499 -32.00 -38.14 -35.29
N ILE A 500 -31.65 -38.14 -36.58
CA ILE A 500 -30.63 -37.24 -37.14
C ILE A 500 -31.05 -35.76 -37.00
N MET A 501 -32.33 -35.41 -37.16
CA MET A 501 -32.83 -34.05 -36.87
C MET A 501 -32.69 -33.71 -35.39
N LEU A 502 -33.12 -34.60 -34.48
CA LEU A 502 -33.03 -34.39 -33.03
C LEU A 502 -31.58 -34.22 -32.57
N LEU A 503 -30.66 -34.99 -33.13
CA LEU A 503 -29.22 -34.87 -32.89
C LEU A 503 -28.68 -33.53 -33.40
N LYS A 504 -29.05 -33.12 -34.62
CA LYS A 504 -28.68 -31.82 -35.22
C LYS A 504 -29.21 -30.64 -34.39
N SER A 505 -30.46 -30.67 -33.93
CA SER A 505 -31.01 -29.61 -33.07
C SER A 505 -30.35 -29.56 -31.70
N THR A 506 -30.02 -30.72 -31.11
CA THR A 506 -29.32 -30.80 -29.83
C THR A 506 -27.88 -30.29 -29.93
N LEU A 507 -27.16 -30.67 -31.00
CA LEU A 507 -25.83 -30.13 -31.29
C LEU A 507 -25.85 -28.62 -31.56
N LEU A 508 -26.85 -28.12 -32.29
CA LEU A 508 -27.01 -26.68 -32.54
C LEU A 508 -27.34 -25.91 -31.25
N ALA A 509 -28.17 -26.48 -30.36
CA ALA A 509 -28.48 -25.93 -29.05
C ALA A 509 -27.24 -25.92 -28.12
N LEU A 510 -26.46 -26.99 -28.09
CA LEU A 510 -25.21 -27.07 -27.34
C LEU A 510 -24.17 -26.08 -27.88
N ALA A 511 -23.99 -26.01 -29.20
CA ALA A 511 -23.07 -25.08 -29.84
C ALA A 511 -23.46 -23.63 -29.54
N THR A 512 -24.72 -23.24 -29.76
CA THR A 512 -25.18 -21.86 -29.47
C THR A 512 -25.11 -21.52 -27.98
N SER A 513 -25.45 -22.45 -27.08
CA SER A 513 -25.31 -22.24 -25.63
C SER A 513 -23.84 -22.07 -25.23
N SER A 514 -22.94 -22.88 -25.79
CA SER A 514 -21.50 -22.77 -25.57
C SER A 514 -20.94 -21.47 -26.14
N THR A 515 -21.40 -21.00 -27.31
CA THR A 515 -20.99 -19.72 -27.90
C THR A 515 -21.52 -18.52 -27.10
N VAL A 516 -22.72 -18.59 -26.53
CA VAL A 516 -23.24 -17.52 -25.63
C VAL A 516 -22.49 -17.50 -24.30
N TYR A 517 -22.25 -18.66 -23.67
CA TYR A 517 -21.42 -18.74 -22.46
C TYR A 517 -19.98 -18.29 -22.74
N PHE A 518 -19.43 -18.61 -23.91
CA PHE A 518 -18.11 -18.16 -24.35
C PHE A 518 -18.05 -16.66 -24.62
N ALA A 519 -19.08 -16.05 -25.24
CA ALA A 519 -19.15 -14.61 -25.42
C ALA A 519 -19.26 -13.87 -24.07
N TRP A 520 -19.99 -14.43 -23.11
CA TRP A 520 -20.07 -13.91 -21.74
C TRP A 520 -18.76 -14.09 -20.96
N SER A 521 -18.10 -15.25 -21.08
CA SER A 521 -16.85 -15.51 -20.37
C SER A 521 -15.66 -14.76 -20.98
N THR A 522 -15.61 -14.57 -22.30
CA THR A 522 -14.59 -13.74 -22.95
C THR A 522 -14.79 -12.25 -22.67
N THR A 523 -16.03 -11.74 -22.65
CA THR A 523 -16.27 -10.35 -22.19
C THR A 523 -15.89 -10.17 -20.71
N LYS A 524 -16.20 -11.14 -19.84
CA LYS A 524 -15.78 -11.10 -18.42
C LYS A 524 -14.26 -11.33 -18.20
N GLN A 525 -13.54 -11.88 -19.19
CA GLN A 525 -12.07 -11.96 -19.20
C GLN A 525 -11.38 -10.82 -19.96
N ALA A 526 -12.11 -10.07 -20.80
CA ALA A 526 -11.55 -8.99 -21.63
C ALA A 526 -10.96 -7.88 -20.77
N GLY A 527 -11.68 -7.45 -19.73
CA GLY A 527 -11.21 -6.48 -18.74
C GLY A 527 -10.04 -6.97 -17.86
N LYS A 528 -9.51 -8.17 -18.11
CA LYS A 528 -8.32 -8.73 -17.47
C LYS A 528 -7.16 -8.95 -18.46
N THR A 529 -7.16 -8.31 -19.63
CA THR A 529 -5.99 -8.32 -20.53
C THR A 529 -5.73 -6.92 -21.08
N TYR A 530 -4.52 -6.41 -20.88
CA TYR A 530 -4.10 -5.10 -21.38
C TYR A 530 -2.60 -5.10 -21.73
N ILE A 531 -2.19 -4.12 -22.53
CA ILE A 531 -0.80 -3.76 -22.79
C ILE A 531 -0.58 -2.36 -22.21
N VAL A 532 0.57 -2.11 -21.59
CA VAL A 532 1.08 -0.76 -21.29
C VAL A 532 2.30 -0.52 -22.17
N CYS A 533 2.34 0.62 -22.86
CA CYS A 533 3.43 1.00 -23.76
C CYS A 533 3.96 2.40 -23.45
N SER A 534 5.27 2.58 -23.53
CA SER A 534 5.95 3.88 -23.40
C SER A 534 6.44 4.35 -24.78
N PRO A 535 6.11 5.59 -25.22
CA PRO A 535 6.58 6.11 -26.51
C PRO A 535 8.09 6.32 -26.58
N ASN A 536 8.78 6.32 -25.41
CA ASN A 536 10.22 6.51 -25.27
C ASN A 536 10.92 5.26 -24.71
N SER A 537 10.26 4.08 -24.76
CA SER A 537 10.74 2.82 -24.18
C SER A 537 11.21 2.97 -22.72
N ARG A 538 10.49 3.76 -21.91
CA ARG A 538 10.73 3.98 -20.47
C ARG A 538 10.04 2.90 -19.61
N ILE A 539 10.04 1.65 -20.09
CA ILE A 539 9.64 0.48 -19.31
C ILE A 539 10.92 -0.25 -18.90
N TYR A 540 11.30 -0.12 -17.63
CA TYR A 540 12.50 -0.71 -17.05
C TYR A 540 12.15 -2.07 -16.46
N THR A 541 12.85 -3.12 -16.90
CA THR A 541 12.45 -4.52 -16.60
C THR A 541 13.21 -5.13 -15.44
N VAL A 542 14.42 -4.63 -15.15
CA VAL A 542 15.43 -5.26 -14.28
C VAL A 542 15.85 -6.67 -14.76
N ALA A 543 15.53 -7.01 -16.01
CA ALA A 543 15.81 -8.29 -16.66
C ALA A 543 16.43 -8.06 -18.07
N SER A 544 16.31 -9.03 -18.98
CA SER A 544 16.71 -8.89 -20.38
C SER A 544 15.49 -8.94 -21.30
N PRO A 545 15.23 -7.94 -22.17
CA PRO A 545 16.00 -6.70 -22.34
C PRO A 545 15.77 -5.73 -21.16
N ALA A 546 16.79 -4.94 -20.79
CA ALA A 546 16.74 -4.05 -19.62
C ALA A 546 15.72 -2.90 -19.73
N ARG A 547 15.38 -2.51 -20.97
CA ARG A 547 14.29 -1.59 -21.31
C ARG A 547 13.41 -2.21 -22.39
N ALA A 548 12.12 -1.91 -22.37
CA ALA A 548 11.13 -2.35 -23.34
C ALA A 548 10.26 -1.18 -23.84
N GLU A 549 9.60 -1.37 -24.98
CA GLU A 549 8.56 -0.46 -25.49
C GLU A 549 7.23 -0.73 -24.76
N CYS A 550 6.87 -2.01 -24.65
CA CYS A 550 5.59 -2.46 -24.11
C CYS A 550 5.73 -3.65 -23.12
N VAL A 551 4.79 -3.73 -22.18
CA VAL A 551 4.53 -4.90 -21.32
C VAL A 551 3.04 -5.29 -21.43
N SER A 552 2.77 -6.60 -21.48
CA SER A 552 1.41 -7.14 -21.52
C SER A 552 1.07 -7.94 -20.27
N VAL A 553 -0.18 -7.83 -19.83
CA VAL A 553 -0.70 -8.47 -18.62
C VAL A 553 -1.94 -9.28 -18.98
N HIS A 554 -2.00 -10.53 -18.50
CA HIS A 554 -3.23 -11.32 -18.47
C HIS A 554 -3.51 -11.74 -17.03
N ARG A 555 -4.64 -11.27 -16.49
CA ARG A 555 -5.07 -11.44 -15.09
C ARG A 555 -4.02 -10.86 -14.14
N ASP A 556 -3.28 -11.73 -13.45
CA ASP A 556 -2.29 -11.43 -12.43
C ASP A 556 -0.84 -11.64 -12.91
N ARG A 557 -0.64 -11.97 -14.19
CA ARG A 557 0.65 -12.40 -14.77
C ARG A 557 1.05 -11.57 -15.99
N ILE A 558 2.35 -11.37 -16.14
CA ILE A 558 2.97 -10.79 -17.34
C ILE A 558 3.01 -11.86 -18.44
N VAL A 559 2.62 -11.49 -19.67
CA VAL A 559 2.57 -12.42 -20.83
C VAL A 559 3.78 -12.23 -21.75
N ALA A 560 4.09 -10.99 -22.10
CA ALA A 560 5.17 -10.62 -23.01
C ALA A 560 5.69 -9.20 -22.71
N VAL A 561 6.98 -9.00 -22.94
CA VAL A 561 7.73 -7.75 -22.77
C VAL A 561 8.64 -7.60 -23.99
N GLY A 562 8.70 -6.42 -24.62
CA GLY A 562 9.44 -6.23 -25.88
C GLY A 562 8.95 -5.03 -26.69
N SER A 563 9.00 -5.13 -28.02
CA SER A 563 8.37 -4.16 -28.93
C SER A 563 6.85 -4.31 -28.99
N PHE A 564 6.13 -3.29 -29.49
CA PHE A 564 4.68 -3.35 -29.63
C PHE A 564 4.21 -4.54 -30.46
N ASP A 565 4.81 -4.79 -31.63
CA ASP A 565 4.38 -5.87 -32.53
C ASP A 565 4.56 -7.27 -31.90
N GLU A 566 5.69 -7.50 -31.22
CA GLU A 566 5.97 -8.76 -30.51
C GLU A 566 5.00 -8.99 -29.35
N VAL A 567 4.81 -7.96 -28.52
CA VAL A 567 3.97 -8.00 -27.31
C VAL A 567 2.50 -8.14 -27.70
N HIS A 568 2.04 -7.40 -28.71
CA HIS A 568 0.68 -7.50 -29.24
C HIS A 568 0.42 -8.87 -29.85
N LYS A 569 1.32 -9.39 -30.70
CA LYS A 569 1.21 -10.73 -31.28
C LYS A 569 1.12 -11.80 -30.19
N THR A 570 2.07 -11.82 -29.25
CA THR A 570 2.13 -12.84 -28.19
C THR A 570 0.89 -12.78 -27.29
N THR A 571 0.38 -11.58 -26.99
CA THR A 571 -0.86 -11.41 -26.21
C THR A 571 -2.09 -11.94 -26.96
N VAL A 572 -2.18 -11.73 -28.28
CA VAL A 572 -3.26 -12.28 -29.12
C VAL A 572 -3.17 -13.81 -29.21
N GLU A 573 -1.97 -14.37 -29.34
CA GLU A 573 -1.71 -15.81 -29.37
C GLU A 573 -2.02 -16.49 -28.03
N ASP A 574 -1.65 -15.89 -26.90
CA ASP A 574 -2.03 -16.36 -25.56
C ASP A 574 -3.56 -16.37 -25.38
N ARG A 575 -4.25 -15.28 -25.73
CA ARG A 575 -5.72 -15.20 -25.66
C ARG A 575 -6.39 -16.28 -26.53
N LYS A 576 -5.83 -16.58 -27.72
CA LYS A 576 -6.27 -17.70 -28.56
C LYS A 576 -6.02 -19.05 -27.87
N SER A 577 -4.85 -19.27 -27.29
CA SER A 577 -4.47 -20.50 -26.57
C SER A 577 -5.37 -20.78 -25.36
N HIS A 578 -5.54 -19.79 -24.47
CA HIS A 578 -6.44 -19.86 -23.32
C HIS A 578 -7.89 -20.18 -23.73
N SER A 579 -8.36 -19.59 -24.83
CA SER A 579 -9.70 -19.87 -25.38
C SER A 579 -9.82 -21.31 -25.90
N LYS A 580 -8.82 -21.82 -26.64
CA LYS A 580 -8.79 -23.21 -27.12
C LYS A 580 -8.74 -24.22 -25.96
N SER A 581 -7.93 -23.95 -24.92
CA SER A 581 -7.87 -24.77 -23.71
C SER A 581 -9.23 -24.87 -23.00
N PHE A 582 -9.95 -23.75 -22.86
CA PHE A 582 -11.30 -23.75 -22.33
C PHE A 582 -12.28 -24.60 -23.16
N PHE A 583 -12.27 -24.47 -24.50
CA PHE A 583 -13.12 -25.30 -25.37
C PHE A 583 -12.79 -26.79 -25.28
N ASN A 584 -11.51 -27.17 -25.17
CA ASN A 584 -11.10 -28.57 -25.01
C ASN A 584 -11.54 -29.16 -23.65
N GLN A 585 -11.50 -28.36 -22.58
CA GLN A 585 -12.05 -28.74 -21.27
C GLN A 585 -13.58 -28.85 -21.27
N LEU A 586 -14.28 -28.12 -22.14
CA LEU A 586 -15.73 -28.25 -22.32
C LEU A 586 -16.09 -29.49 -23.15
N ALA A 587 -15.36 -29.74 -24.24
CA ALA A 587 -15.56 -30.90 -25.12
C ALA A 587 -15.35 -32.25 -24.39
N THR A 588 -14.35 -32.32 -23.51
CA THR A 588 -14.09 -33.52 -22.68
C THR A 588 -15.17 -33.82 -21.64
N ARG A 589 -16.08 -32.87 -21.36
CA ARG A 589 -17.26 -33.04 -20.48
C ARG A 589 -18.52 -33.50 -21.22
N LEU A 590 -18.50 -33.60 -22.56
CA LEU A 590 -19.65 -34.09 -23.34
C LEU A 590 -19.88 -35.60 -23.14
N PRO A 591 -21.14 -36.10 -23.16
CA PRO A 591 -21.43 -37.53 -23.14
C PRO A 591 -20.68 -38.34 -24.20
N GLU A 592 -20.33 -39.58 -23.87
CA GLU A 592 -19.56 -40.48 -24.74
C GLU A 592 -20.30 -40.80 -26.06
N SER A 593 -21.64 -40.86 -26.03
CA SER A 593 -22.51 -41.01 -27.21
C SER A 593 -22.43 -39.84 -28.21
N ILE A 594 -22.01 -38.65 -27.78
CA ILE A 594 -21.77 -37.50 -28.66
C ILE A 594 -20.33 -37.50 -29.19
N ARG A 595 -19.40 -38.11 -28.44
CA ARG A 595 -17.99 -38.25 -28.86
C ARG A 595 -17.76 -39.39 -29.87
N SER A 596 -18.65 -40.38 -29.94
CA SER A 596 -18.53 -41.53 -30.84
C SER A 596 -19.21 -41.37 -32.21
N THR A 597 -20.05 -40.34 -32.41
CA THR A 597 -20.69 -40.09 -33.71
C THR A 597 -19.72 -39.46 -34.72
N ASN A 598 -19.33 -40.24 -35.73
CA ASN A 598 -18.36 -39.92 -36.79
C ASN A 598 -18.73 -38.76 -37.76
N PHE A 599 -19.64 -37.86 -37.38
CA PHE A 599 -20.24 -36.84 -38.26
C PHE A 599 -19.40 -35.56 -38.43
N TYR A 600 -18.32 -35.37 -37.66
CA TYR A 600 -17.50 -34.16 -37.69
C TYR A 600 -16.01 -34.48 -37.64
N ALA A 601 -15.27 -34.16 -38.72
CA ALA A 601 -13.81 -34.22 -38.71
C ALA A 601 -13.24 -33.12 -37.80
N PRO A 602 -12.30 -33.41 -36.87
CA PRO A 602 -11.81 -32.45 -35.87
C PRO A 602 -11.34 -31.11 -36.46
N ALA A 603 -10.61 -31.14 -37.56
CA ALA A 603 -10.13 -29.95 -38.28
C ALA A 603 -11.26 -28.99 -38.72
N THR A 604 -12.50 -29.48 -38.88
CA THR A 604 -13.66 -28.62 -39.22
C THR A 604 -14.14 -27.85 -37.99
N ILE A 605 -14.08 -28.46 -36.81
CA ILE A 605 -14.43 -27.82 -35.53
C ILE A 605 -13.35 -26.81 -35.16
N GLU A 606 -12.07 -27.16 -35.31
CA GLU A 606 -10.95 -26.24 -35.05
C GLU A 606 -10.99 -25.01 -35.98
N ASN A 607 -11.22 -25.21 -37.28
CA ASN A 607 -11.27 -24.13 -38.27
C ASN A 607 -12.54 -23.25 -38.11
N ALA A 608 -13.64 -23.81 -37.61
CA ALA A 608 -14.82 -23.05 -37.20
C ALA A 608 -14.58 -22.27 -35.88
N LEU A 609 -13.92 -22.89 -34.90
CA LEU A 609 -13.51 -22.24 -33.65
C LEU A 609 -12.57 -21.08 -33.93
N ASP A 610 -11.51 -21.24 -34.71
CA ASP A 610 -10.57 -20.15 -35.01
C ASP A 610 -11.26 -18.96 -35.67
N LYS A 611 -12.20 -19.18 -36.60
CA LYS A 611 -13.02 -18.12 -37.20
C LYS A 611 -13.98 -17.46 -36.21
N ILE A 612 -14.50 -18.20 -35.23
CA ILE A 612 -15.32 -17.64 -34.15
C ILE A 612 -14.44 -16.85 -33.16
N LEU A 613 -13.25 -17.33 -32.83
CA LEU A 613 -12.27 -16.62 -31.99
C LEU A 613 -11.87 -15.30 -32.65
N GLU A 614 -11.54 -15.30 -33.94
CA GLU A 614 -11.18 -14.09 -34.69
C GLU A 614 -12.35 -13.13 -34.87
N ALA A 615 -13.59 -13.63 -35.03
CA ALA A 615 -14.78 -12.79 -35.13
C ALA A 615 -15.28 -12.23 -33.77
N LEU A 616 -14.78 -12.76 -32.64
CA LEU A 616 -15.18 -12.36 -31.28
C LEU A 616 -14.07 -11.75 -30.43
N GLN A 617 -12.82 -11.66 -30.90
CA GLN A 617 -11.72 -11.05 -30.13
C GLN A 617 -12.08 -9.60 -29.74
N PRO A 618 -12.21 -9.29 -28.44
CA PRO A 618 -12.34 -7.91 -27.99
C PRO A 618 -11.04 -7.17 -28.31
N THR A 619 -11.15 -5.95 -28.81
CA THR A 619 -10.02 -5.02 -28.98
C THR A 619 -9.17 -5.02 -27.71
N LEU A 620 -7.88 -5.32 -27.87
CA LEU A 620 -6.97 -5.40 -26.74
C LEU A 620 -6.74 -3.99 -26.19
N ARG A 621 -6.97 -3.78 -24.89
CA ARG A 621 -6.75 -2.47 -24.27
C ARG A 621 -5.27 -2.15 -24.30
N VAL A 622 -4.87 -1.10 -25.03
CA VAL A 622 -3.51 -0.56 -25.02
C VAL A 622 -3.53 0.75 -24.26
N ILE A 623 -2.68 0.86 -23.25
CA ILE A 623 -2.49 2.02 -22.39
C ILE A 623 -1.17 2.67 -22.83
N HIS A 624 -1.22 3.93 -23.23
CA HIS A 624 -0.02 4.68 -23.60
C HIS A 624 0.37 5.60 -22.44
N LEU A 625 1.59 5.42 -21.92
CA LEU A 625 2.19 6.33 -20.95
C LEU A 625 2.45 7.70 -21.59
N GLN A 626 2.35 8.77 -20.80
CA GLN A 626 2.78 10.09 -21.26
C GLN A 626 4.30 10.10 -21.55
N PRO A 627 4.83 11.00 -22.41
CA PRO A 627 6.25 10.98 -22.80
C PRO A 627 7.25 11.10 -21.63
N ASN A 628 6.83 11.74 -20.54
CA ASN A 628 7.55 11.86 -19.28
C ASN A 628 7.39 10.63 -18.35
N GLU A 629 6.25 9.92 -18.41
CA GLU A 629 5.96 8.80 -17.52
C GLU A 629 6.85 7.57 -17.80
N ALA A 630 7.19 6.85 -16.73
CA ALA A 630 8.07 5.68 -16.77
C ALA A 630 7.52 4.55 -15.88
N LEU A 631 7.81 3.30 -16.25
CA LEU A 631 7.29 2.09 -15.61
C LEU A 631 8.43 1.21 -15.09
N TYR A 632 8.28 0.73 -13.85
CA TYR A 632 9.27 -0.05 -13.10
C TYR A 632 8.65 -1.32 -12.51
N PRO A 633 9.42 -2.37 -12.19
CA PRO A 633 8.90 -3.50 -11.41
C PRO A 633 8.43 -3.00 -10.04
N GLY A 634 7.48 -3.72 -9.43
CA GLY A 634 6.88 -3.35 -8.15
C GLY A 634 7.93 -3.12 -7.07
N PHE A 635 7.94 -1.92 -6.46
CA PHE A 635 8.93 -1.57 -5.44
C PHE A 635 8.69 -2.42 -4.18
N THR A 636 9.78 -2.85 -3.56
CA THR A 636 9.76 -3.67 -2.36
C THR A 636 10.66 -3.06 -1.30
N ASP A 637 10.14 -2.86 -0.09
CA ASP A 637 10.97 -2.50 1.06
C ASP A 637 11.57 -3.77 1.67
N ALA A 638 12.90 -3.86 1.71
CA ALA A 638 13.59 -5.05 2.21
C ALA A 638 13.55 -5.24 3.73
N HIS A 639 13.19 -4.21 4.51
CA HIS A 639 13.12 -4.24 5.98
C HIS A 639 12.29 -3.05 6.52
N ALA A 640 11.14 -3.33 7.13
CA ALA A 640 10.30 -2.29 7.76
C ALA A 640 9.35 -2.87 8.82
N HIS A 641 8.61 -2.00 9.53
CA HIS A 641 7.70 -2.36 10.63
C HIS A 641 6.30 -1.74 10.40
N VAL A 642 5.32 -2.52 9.92
CA VAL A 642 4.10 -1.97 9.31
C VAL A 642 3.04 -1.52 10.32
N ILE A 643 2.86 -2.26 11.42
CA ILE A 643 1.87 -1.91 12.46
C ILE A 643 2.42 -0.76 13.33
N GLU A 644 3.72 -0.83 13.64
CA GLU A 644 4.48 0.14 14.40
C GLU A 644 4.55 1.50 13.69
N ASN A 645 4.63 1.52 12.35
CA ASN A 645 4.57 2.76 11.59
C ASN A 645 3.20 3.42 11.63
N GLY A 646 2.11 2.65 11.60
CA GLY A 646 0.76 3.21 11.74
C GLY A 646 0.54 3.76 13.16
N TYR A 647 1.04 3.02 14.16
CA TYR A 647 1.13 3.48 15.55
C TYR A 647 1.92 4.79 15.69
N MET A 648 3.04 4.97 14.98
CA MET A 648 3.82 6.21 14.99
C MET A 648 3.06 7.37 14.33
N LEU A 649 2.42 7.11 13.18
CA LEU A 649 1.73 8.15 12.38
C LEU A 649 0.49 8.75 13.05
N GLN A 650 -0.10 8.10 14.07
CA GLN A 650 -1.22 8.68 14.84
C GLN A 650 -0.81 9.93 15.66
N LEU A 651 0.46 9.98 16.07
CA LEU A 651 1.03 11.03 16.91
C LEU A 651 2.47 11.33 16.43
N PRO A 652 2.62 12.06 15.32
CA PRO A 652 3.91 12.22 14.64
C PRO A 652 4.81 13.19 15.38
N LEU A 653 5.76 12.67 16.18
CA LEU A 653 6.72 13.49 16.94
C LEU A 653 8.03 13.79 16.18
N VAL A 654 8.22 13.21 14.99
CA VAL A 654 9.47 13.27 14.19
C VAL A 654 9.93 14.69 13.84
N GLU A 655 8.98 15.59 13.61
CA GLU A 655 9.20 16.99 13.21
C GLU A 655 9.39 17.97 14.38
N THR A 656 9.33 17.48 15.63
CA THR A 656 9.45 18.32 16.83
C THR A 656 10.87 18.86 17.02
N LYS A 657 10.99 20.18 17.20
CA LYS A 657 12.24 20.95 17.32
C LYS A 657 12.43 21.51 18.73
N SER A 658 11.48 21.27 19.63
CA SER A 658 11.60 21.52 21.06
C SER A 658 10.73 20.54 21.87
N LEU A 659 11.03 20.45 23.17
CA LEU A 659 10.16 19.82 24.17
C LEU A 659 8.74 20.40 24.15
N GLN A 660 8.61 21.72 23.96
CA GLN A 660 7.33 22.41 23.90
C GLN A 660 6.49 22.01 22.68
N ASP A 661 7.14 21.65 21.56
CA ASP A 661 6.46 21.15 20.36
C ASP A 661 5.84 19.77 20.62
N VAL A 662 6.54 18.90 21.37
CA VAL A 662 6.00 17.59 21.78
C VAL A 662 4.80 17.75 22.70
N ILE A 663 4.88 18.67 23.67
CA ILE A 663 3.74 18.99 24.55
C ILE A 663 2.54 19.50 23.73
N GLN A 664 2.75 20.37 22.75
CA GLN A 664 1.67 20.86 21.87
C GLN A 664 1.08 19.75 20.99
N ALA A 665 1.90 18.84 20.46
CA ALA A 665 1.42 17.69 19.68
C ALA A 665 0.57 16.74 20.55
N LEU A 666 1.00 16.47 21.79
CA LEU A 666 0.24 15.68 22.76
C LEU A 666 -1.08 16.36 23.17
N GLU A 667 -1.06 17.67 23.41
CA GLU A 667 -2.28 18.43 23.71
C GLU A 667 -3.26 18.40 22.53
N ALA A 668 -2.77 18.61 21.30
CA ALA A 668 -3.59 18.53 20.10
C ALA A 668 -4.21 17.14 19.91
N TYR A 669 -3.44 16.06 20.11
CA TYR A 669 -3.92 14.68 20.05
C TYR A 669 -4.99 14.39 21.12
N VAL A 670 -4.73 14.76 22.38
CA VAL A 670 -5.68 14.56 23.49
C VAL A 670 -6.96 15.39 23.32
N LEU A 671 -6.91 16.53 22.63
CA LEU A 671 -8.09 17.35 22.33
C LEU A 671 -8.85 16.91 21.06
N SER A 672 -8.20 16.23 20.11
CA SER A 672 -8.81 15.77 18.86
C SER A 672 -9.44 14.38 18.93
N HIS A 673 -9.08 13.56 19.92
CA HIS A 673 -9.61 12.20 20.14
C HIS A 673 -10.53 12.18 21.36
N PRO A 674 -11.87 12.26 21.22
CA PRO A 674 -12.78 12.41 22.37
C PRO A 674 -12.75 11.24 23.36
N ASP A 675 -12.41 10.05 22.89
CA ASP A 675 -12.27 8.83 23.70
C ASP A 675 -10.96 8.78 24.51
N VAL A 676 -9.94 9.53 24.09
CA VAL A 676 -8.76 9.87 24.90
C VAL A 676 -9.04 11.11 25.76
N GLN A 677 -9.80 12.09 25.26
CA GLN A 677 -10.09 13.32 26.00
C GLN A 677 -10.88 13.04 27.29
N ASN A 678 -11.94 12.22 27.19
CA ASN A 678 -12.89 11.96 28.28
C ASN A 678 -12.42 10.89 29.28
N ASP A 679 -11.47 10.03 28.92
CA ASP A 679 -10.85 9.04 29.82
C ASP A 679 -9.43 9.48 30.18
N LYS A 680 -9.14 9.68 31.48
CA LYS A 680 -7.81 10.05 31.96
C LYS A 680 -6.91 8.87 32.34
N ASP A 681 -7.45 7.66 32.48
CA ASP A 681 -6.67 6.45 32.73
C ASP A 681 -6.33 5.69 31.43
N ARG A 682 -6.95 6.07 30.29
CA ARG A 682 -6.51 5.65 28.95
C ARG A 682 -5.12 6.16 28.63
N TRP A 683 -4.27 5.26 28.11
CA TRP A 683 -2.89 5.56 27.76
C TRP A 683 -2.79 6.44 26.50
N VAL A 684 -1.84 7.36 26.53
CA VAL A 684 -1.40 8.15 25.36
C VAL A 684 -0.03 7.63 24.96
N GLU A 685 0.05 7.05 23.77
CA GLU A 685 1.29 6.46 23.26
C GLU A 685 1.66 7.11 21.91
N GLY A 686 2.94 7.14 21.59
CA GLY A 686 3.46 7.73 20.35
C GLY A 686 4.95 7.44 20.14
N MET A 687 5.49 7.90 19.01
CA MET A 687 6.90 7.69 18.65
C MET A 687 7.46 8.85 17.83
N GLY A 688 8.78 9.02 17.88
CA GLY A 688 9.53 9.87 16.95
C GLY A 688 10.23 11.07 17.59
N TRP A 689 10.12 11.26 18.91
CA TRP A 689 10.83 12.35 19.58
C TRP A 689 12.34 12.15 19.49
N ASP A 690 13.08 13.26 19.41
CA ASP A 690 14.55 13.24 19.38
C ASP A 690 15.12 14.53 19.99
N GLN A 691 15.60 14.40 21.22
CA GLN A 691 16.19 15.52 21.96
C GLN A 691 17.43 16.10 21.29
N THR A 692 18.13 15.33 20.43
CA THR A 692 19.33 15.81 19.73
C THR A 692 19.03 16.84 18.63
N LYS A 693 17.77 16.89 18.17
CA LYS A 693 17.27 17.92 17.24
C LYS A 693 16.81 19.19 17.95
N TRP A 694 16.62 19.15 19.27
CA TRP A 694 16.04 20.25 20.03
C TRP A 694 17.06 21.34 20.36
N ASN A 695 16.59 22.59 20.42
CA ASN A 695 17.37 23.78 20.81
C ASN A 695 18.69 24.00 20.03
N GLY A 696 18.86 23.36 18.85
CA GLY A 696 20.08 23.44 18.05
C GLY A 696 21.13 22.36 18.32
N GLY A 697 20.83 21.38 19.19
CA GLY A 697 21.66 20.18 19.41
C GLY A 697 22.83 20.33 20.38
N GLU A 698 23.21 21.56 20.77
CA GLU A 698 24.19 21.79 21.84
C GLU A 698 23.55 21.56 23.22
N GLY A 699 24.14 20.67 24.03
CA GLY A 699 23.70 20.43 25.41
C GLY A 699 22.38 19.68 25.56
N ALA A 700 22.01 18.83 24.58
CA ALA A 700 20.75 18.08 24.57
C ALA A 700 20.64 17.01 25.69
N GLU A 701 20.16 17.42 26.86
CA GLU A 701 19.73 16.52 27.94
C GLU A 701 18.42 15.78 27.57
N PHE A 702 18.14 14.66 28.25
CA PHE A 702 16.86 13.96 28.11
C PHE A 702 15.74 14.73 28.84
N PRO A 703 14.49 14.70 28.33
CA PRO A 703 13.34 15.21 29.06
C PRO A 703 13.02 14.35 30.30
N THR A 704 12.23 14.88 31.23
CA THR A 704 11.84 14.20 32.46
C THR A 704 10.34 13.93 32.53
N ALA A 705 9.92 13.02 33.40
CA ALA A 705 8.51 12.75 33.65
C ALA A 705 7.74 14.01 34.11
N ALA A 706 8.40 14.95 34.79
CA ALA A 706 7.74 16.16 35.30
C ALA A 706 7.23 17.06 34.16
N ASP A 707 7.97 17.14 33.05
CA ASP A 707 7.71 18.05 31.93
C ASP A 707 6.34 17.75 31.26
N LEU A 708 5.95 16.47 31.19
CA LEU A 708 4.63 16.03 30.72
C LEU A 708 3.48 16.49 31.62
N ASP A 709 3.77 16.74 32.90
CA ASP A 709 2.81 17.00 33.96
C ASP A 709 2.70 18.51 34.29
N GLU A 710 3.49 19.36 33.59
CA GLU A 710 3.36 20.82 33.56
C GLU A 710 2.11 21.27 32.79
N SER A 711 1.75 20.58 31.69
CA SER A 711 0.50 20.82 30.95
C SER A 711 -0.72 20.36 31.76
N PRO A 712 -1.71 21.24 32.04
CA PRO A 712 -2.95 20.85 32.71
C PRO A 712 -3.81 19.82 31.94
N ILE A 713 -3.64 19.75 30.61
CA ILE A 713 -4.38 18.83 29.72
C ILE A 713 -3.81 17.41 29.85
N LEU A 714 -2.48 17.31 29.85
CA LEU A 714 -1.72 16.06 29.95
C LEU A 714 -1.63 15.53 31.38
N LYS A 715 -1.62 16.44 32.37
CA LYS A 715 -1.42 16.14 33.79
C LYS A 715 -2.24 14.94 34.29
N GLY A 716 -1.55 13.98 34.90
CA GLY A 716 -2.13 12.78 35.50
C GLY A 716 -2.61 11.71 34.51
N ARG A 717 -2.34 11.83 33.20
CA ARG A 717 -2.59 10.78 32.20
C ARG A 717 -1.40 9.83 32.10
N PRO A 718 -1.60 8.52 31.85
CA PRO A 718 -0.50 7.60 31.56
C PRO A 718 0.02 7.82 30.13
N ILE A 719 1.07 8.62 29.99
CA ILE A 719 1.75 8.89 28.71
C ILE A 719 3.05 8.07 28.61
N SER A 720 3.31 7.45 27.46
CA SER A 720 4.52 6.66 27.15
C SER A 720 4.97 6.86 25.69
N LEU A 721 6.15 7.45 25.47
CA LEU A 721 6.60 7.92 24.15
C LEU A 721 7.94 7.31 23.75
N SER A 722 8.01 6.63 22.61
CA SER A 722 9.24 6.06 22.07
C SER A 722 10.09 7.11 21.33
N ARG A 723 11.41 7.11 21.57
CA ARG A 723 12.38 7.89 20.79
C ARG A 723 12.41 7.41 19.34
N ILE A 724 12.81 8.27 18.40
CA ILE A 724 12.87 7.94 16.96
C ILE A 724 13.67 6.66 16.64
N ASP A 725 14.75 6.37 17.37
CA ASP A 725 15.58 5.18 17.15
C ASP A 725 15.08 3.93 17.91
N GLY A 726 13.90 4.00 18.56
CA GLY A 726 13.32 2.89 19.30
C GLY A 726 14.06 2.48 20.58
N HIS A 727 15.26 3.02 20.87
CA HIS A 727 16.11 2.57 21.99
C HIS A 727 15.79 3.22 23.34
N ALA A 728 14.84 4.17 23.40
CA ALA A 728 14.39 4.76 24.66
C ALA A 728 12.88 5.05 24.68
N LYS A 729 12.26 4.89 25.85
CA LYS A 729 10.91 5.39 26.18
C LYS A 729 10.98 6.47 27.24
N TRP A 730 10.21 7.54 27.03
CA TRP A 730 9.95 8.62 27.98
C TRP A 730 8.53 8.49 28.52
N VAL A 731 8.35 8.48 29.84
CA VAL A 731 7.06 8.25 30.48
C VAL A 731 6.67 9.33 31.49
N SER A 732 5.37 9.57 31.58
CA SER A 732 4.71 10.46 32.55
C SER A 732 4.88 10.00 34.02
N PRO A 733 4.61 10.88 35.01
CA PRO A 733 4.64 10.49 36.43
C PRO A 733 3.54 9.46 36.74
N ARG A 734 2.42 9.52 36.02
CA ARG A 734 1.31 8.56 36.15
C ARG A 734 1.73 7.13 35.80
N VAL A 735 2.58 6.94 34.79
CA VAL A 735 3.16 5.61 34.48
C VAL A 735 4.10 5.15 35.59
N LEU A 736 4.91 6.04 36.15
CA LEU A 736 5.77 5.73 37.30
C LEU A 736 4.95 5.36 38.56
N GLU A 737 3.81 6.02 38.80
CA GLU A 737 2.85 5.63 39.85
C GLU A 737 2.29 4.22 39.62
N ILE A 738 1.87 3.90 38.39
CA ILE A 738 1.33 2.59 38.02
C ILE A 738 2.39 1.50 38.26
N MET A 739 3.60 1.68 37.74
CA MET A 739 4.72 0.75 37.94
C MET A 739 5.13 0.61 39.42
N GLN A 740 5.01 1.68 40.21
CA GLN A 740 5.29 1.64 41.65
C GLN A 740 4.18 0.93 42.43
N ALA A 741 2.94 0.98 41.97
CA ALA A 741 1.78 0.32 42.58
C ALA A 741 1.65 -1.17 42.20
N SER A 742 2.04 -1.55 40.98
CA SER A 742 2.16 -2.95 40.55
C SER A 742 3.38 -3.66 41.15
N GLY A 743 4.42 -2.91 41.49
CA GLY A 743 5.72 -3.43 41.94
C GLY A 743 6.69 -3.73 40.81
N GLU A 744 6.38 -3.32 39.58
CA GLU A 744 7.22 -3.48 38.39
C GLU A 744 8.38 -2.47 38.35
N LEU A 745 8.28 -1.34 39.05
CA LEU A 745 9.35 -0.33 39.13
C LEU A 745 10.52 -0.82 40.01
N PRO A 746 11.72 -1.08 39.45
CA PRO A 746 12.83 -1.64 40.23
C PRO A 746 13.46 -0.58 41.15
N PRO A 747 13.89 -0.95 42.37
CA PRO A 747 14.71 -0.08 43.22
C PRO A 747 16.13 0.10 42.62
N PRO A 748 16.84 1.20 42.92
CA PRO A 748 18.19 1.44 42.39
C PRO A 748 19.22 0.33 42.66
N SER A 749 19.00 -0.48 43.70
CA SER A 749 19.83 -1.66 44.02
C SER A 749 19.76 -2.78 42.98
N GLN A 750 18.83 -2.72 42.02
CA GLN A 750 18.70 -3.69 40.91
C GLN A 750 19.21 -3.16 39.57
N ASP A 751 19.54 -1.86 39.45
CA ASP A 751 20.01 -1.27 38.18
C ASP A 751 21.21 -2.01 37.60
N GLY A 752 22.14 -2.46 38.46
CA GLY A 752 23.32 -3.23 38.07
C GLY A 752 23.04 -4.66 37.58
N GLU A 753 21.82 -5.21 37.73
CA GLU A 753 21.40 -6.42 37.02
C GLU A 753 20.70 -6.07 35.70
N ILE A 754 19.90 -5.00 35.69
CA ILE A 754 19.23 -4.47 34.48
C ILE A 754 20.28 -4.09 33.41
N GLU A 755 21.37 -3.43 33.80
CA GLU A 755 22.49 -3.10 32.90
C GLU A 755 23.26 -4.34 32.40
N LYS A 756 23.26 -5.47 33.13
CA LYS A 756 23.86 -6.74 32.66
C LYS A 756 22.98 -7.47 31.66
N ASP A 757 21.67 -7.48 31.91
CA ASP A 757 20.71 -8.08 30.99
C ASP A 757 20.52 -7.23 29.72
N GLY A 758 20.77 -5.93 29.80
CA GLY A 758 20.89 -5.02 28.67
C GLY A 758 19.75 -4.02 28.55
N GLY A 759 19.39 -3.39 29.67
CA GLY A 759 18.55 -2.19 29.71
C GLY A 759 19.16 -1.13 30.64
N LYS A 760 18.57 0.06 30.68
CA LYS A 760 18.94 1.08 31.67
C LYS A 760 17.75 1.92 32.11
N ILE A 761 17.65 2.18 33.41
CA ILE A 761 16.74 3.19 33.96
C ILE A 761 17.57 4.43 34.26
N VAL A 762 17.23 5.57 33.67
CA VAL A 762 17.93 6.84 33.97
C VAL A 762 17.35 7.42 35.26
N ARG A 763 18.20 7.76 36.23
CA ARG A 763 17.81 8.25 37.56
C ARG A 763 18.51 9.56 37.91
N PHE A 764 17.87 10.35 38.77
CA PHE A 764 18.51 11.47 39.46
C PHE A 764 19.48 10.97 40.55
N GLU A 765 20.31 11.87 41.10
CA GLU A 765 21.28 11.55 42.17
C GLU A 765 20.62 10.96 43.44
N ASP A 766 19.33 11.22 43.67
CA ASP A 766 18.57 10.66 44.80
C ASP A 766 17.97 9.27 44.53
N GLY A 767 18.22 8.69 43.36
CA GLY A 767 17.76 7.36 42.96
C GLY A 767 16.33 7.31 42.39
N LYS A 768 15.60 8.43 42.32
CA LYS A 768 14.31 8.45 41.63
C LYS A 768 14.51 8.29 40.11
N PRO A 769 13.67 7.51 39.40
CA PRO A 769 13.69 7.48 37.94
C PRO A 769 13.35 8.86 37.37
N THR A 770 14.04 9.25 36.31
CA THR A 770 13.77 10.50 35.57
C THR A 770 12.51 10.42 34.71
N GLY A 771 12.04 9.19 34.40
CA GLY A 771 11.04 8.93 33.36
C GLY A 771 11.63 8.35 32.07
N ILE A 772 12.95 8.23 31.95
CA ILE A 772 13.61 7.61 30.78
C ILE A 772 14.03 6.16 31.08
N PHE A 773 13.60 5.26 30.21
CA PHE A 773 13.96 3.84 30.20
C PHE A 773 14.58 3.49 28.83
N MET A 774 15.67 2.73 28.81
CA MET A 774 16.44 2.41 27.61
C MET A 774 16.60 0.90 27.39
N ASP A 775 16.66 0.49 26.11
CA ASP A 775 16.76 -0.90 25.66
C ASP A 775 15.80 -1.83 26.45
N LYS A 776 16.26 -2.93 27.03
CA LYS A 776 15.37 -3.90 27.71
C LYS A 776 14.67 -3.34 28.95
N ALA A 777 15.07 -2.18 29.48
CA ALA A 777 14.34 -1.52 30.56
C ALA A 777 13.04 -0.85 30.08
N MET A 778 12.81 -0.72 28.77
CA MET A 778 11.50 -0.32 28.25
C MET A 778 10.44 -1.41 28.46
N ASN A 779 10.84 -2.67 28.53
CA ASN A 779 9.94 -3.83 28.57
C ASN A 779 9.26 -4.05 29.94
N ILE A 780 9.68 -3.32 30.98
CA ILE A 780 9.00 -3.31 32.29
C ILE A 780 7.91 -2.23 32.40
N ILE A 781 7.71 -1.41 31.36
CA ILE A 781 6.61 -0.44 31.31
C ILE A 781 5.32 -1.21 30.95
N PRO A 782 4.27 -1.21 31.80
CA PRO A 782 3.05 -2.01 31.62
C PRO A 782 2.07 -1.35 30.63
N ALA A 783 2.57 -1.00 29.44
CA ALA A 783 1.76 -0.42 28.38
C ALA A 783 0.70 -1.42 27.88
N PRO A 784 -0.55 -0.96 27.61
CA PRO A 784 -1.62 -1.82 27.16
C PRO A 784 -1.34 -2.41 25.78
N GLN A 785 -1.76 -3.65 25.57
CA GLN A 785 -1.65 -4.30 24.26
C GLN A 785 -2.71 -3.73 23.31
N TRP A 786 -2.29 -3.14 22.17
CA TRP A 786 -3.17 -2.52 21.17
C TRP A 786 -4.35 -3.44 20.78
N THR A 787 -5.54 -2.90 20.58
CA THR A 787 -6.72 -3.69 20.15
C THR A 787 -6.59 -4.19 18.70
N GLU A 788 -7.43 -5.15 18.27
CA GLU A 788 -7.46 -5.54 16.85
C GLU A 788 -7.90 -4.39 15.94
N ASP A 789 -8.79 -3.52 16.42
CA ASP A 789 -9.27 -2.36 15.67
C ASP A 789 -8.16 -1.31 15.50
N GLN A 790 -7.35 -1.07 16.55
CA GLN A 790 -6.14 -0.24 16.43
C GLN A 790 -5.11 -0.85 15.46
N MET A 791 -4.87 -2.17 15.52
CA MET A 791 -3.97 -2.82 14.57
C MET A 791 -4.48 -2.70 13.12
N GLN A 792 -5.81 -2.72 12.91
CA GLN A 792 -6.44 -2.50 11.61
C GLN A 792 -6.23 -1.05 11.13
N GLU A 793 -6.50 -0.05 11.96
CA GLU A 793 -6.28 1.36 11.66
C GLU A 793 -4.80 1.67 11.33
N TYR A 794 -3.87 1.14 12.13
CA TYR A 794 -2.44 1.29 11.91
C TYR A 794 -1.99 0.62 10.60
N PHE A 795 -2.46 -0.60 10.33
CA PHE A 795 -2.19 -1.34 9.09
C PHE A 795 -2.71 -0.58 7.86
N ASP A 796 -3.97 -0.16 7.85
CA ASP A 796 -4.58 0.52 6.71
C ASP A 796 -3.90 1.88 6.46
N THR A 797 -3.49 2.58 7.52
CA THR A 797 -2.70 3.83 7.43
C THR A 797 -1.35 3.61 6.75
N THR A 798 -0.53 2.66 7.25
CA THR A 798 0.78 2.36 6.65
C THR A 798 0.64 1.84 5.23
N VAL A 799 -0.29 0.92 4.98
CA VAL A 799 -0.42 0.24 3.69
C VAL A 799 -1.03 1.15 2.62
N GLY A 800 -1.96 2.04 2.97
CA GLY A 800 -2.42 3.11 2.09
C GLY A 800 -1.28 4.05 1.70
N LEU A 801 -0.38 4.39 2.63
CA LEU A 801 0.80 5.22 2.38
C LEU A 801 1.86 4.48 1.53
N ALA A 802 2.09 3.20 1.80
CA ALA A 802 3.01 2.34 1.05
C ALA A 802 2.57 2.19 -0.42
N LEU A 803 1.29 1.88 -0.65
CA LEU A 803 0.71 1.82 -2.00
C LEU A 803 0.79 3.17 -2.71
N LYS A 804 0.53 4.29 -2.01
CA LYS A 804 0.69 5.65 -2.55
C LYS A 804 2.13 5.96 -2.98
N TYR A 805 3.13 5.33 -2.37
CA TYR A 805 4.55 5.47 -2.73
C TYR A 805 5.12 4.32 -3.58
N GLY A 806 4.27 3.46 -4.15
CA GLY A 806 4.67 2.46 -5.14
C GLY A 806 5.10 1.10 -4.57
N LEU A 807 5.02 0.90 -3.26
CA LEU A 807 5.36 -0.38 -2.64
C LEU A 807 4.30 -1.44 -2.96
N THR A 808 4.70 -2.50 -3.67
CA THR A 808 3.88 -3.68 -3.96
C THR A 808 4.19 -4.85 -3.01
N SER A 809 5.30 -4.77 -2.27
CA SER A 809 5.74 -5.77 -1.30
C SER A 809 6.51 -5.12 -0.14
N ILE A 810 6.39 -5.68 1.06
CA ILE A 810 7.12 -5.24 2.26
C ILE A 810 7.65 -6.46 3.01
N HIS A 811 8.89 -6.38 3.49
CA HIS A 811 9.43 -7.33 4.46
C HIS A 811 9.23 -6.80 5.88
N ASP A 812 8.12 -7.21 6.50
CA ASP A 812 7.75 -6.87 7.87
C ASP A 812 8.68 -7.59 8.86
N ALA A 813 9.45 -6.81 9.61
CA ALA A 813 10.36 -7.31 10.63
C ALA A 813 9.71 -7.27 12.02
N ASP A 814 10.15 -8.15 12.90
CA ASP A 814 9.71 -8.22 14.30
C ASP A 814 8.24 -8.65 14.50
N THR A 815 7.69 -9.39 13.54
CA THR A 815 6.30 -9.82 13.59
C THR A 815 6.07 -10.83 14.73
N ASN A 816 5.46 -10.39 15.83
CA ASN A 816 5.07 -11.29 16.91
C ASN A 816 3.87 -12.18 16.52
N SER A 817 3.60 -13.22 17.31
CA SER A 817 2.52 -14.19 17.06
C SER A 817 1.12 -13.58 16.92
N ARG A 818 0.86 -12.43 17.55
CA ARG A 818 -0.43 -11.72 17.46
C ARG A 818 -0.55 -10.93 16.16
N PHE A 819 0.53 -10.28 15.72
CA PHE A 819 0.58 -9.65 14.39
C PHE A 819 0.49 -10.73 13.28
N ILE A 820 1.11 -11.90 13.47
CA ILE A 820 0.96 -13.06 12.58
C ILE A 820 -0.51 -13.52 12.49
N ALA A 821 -1.23 -13.62 13.63
CA ALA A 821 -2.65 -13.97 13.64
C ALA A 821 -3.52 -12.92 12.90
N PHE A 822 -3.25 -11.63 13.13
CA PHE A 822 -3.89 -10.51 12.46
C PHE A 822 -3.65 -10.51 10.94
N TYR A 823 -2.39 -10.66 10.49
CA TYR A 823 -2.06 -10.76 9.06
C TYR A 823 -2.72 -11.97 8.40
N ARG A 824 -2.81 -13.12 9.09
CA ARG A 824 -3.53 -14.30 8.58
C ARG A 824 -5.03 -14.01 8.40
N LYS A 825 -5.69 -13.40 9.38
CA LYS A 825 -7.11 -12.98 9.32
C LYS A 825 -7.39 -12.12 8.08
N ILE A 826 -6.53 -11.12 7.81
CA ILE A 826 -6.63 -10.24 6.63
C ILE A 826 -6.35 -10.99 5.32
N ALA A 827 -5.33 -11.86 5.28
CA ALA A 827 -4.97 -12.65 4.11
C ALA A 827 -6.03 -13.70 3.74
N ASP A 828 -6.69 -14.31 4.73
CA ASP A 828 -7.75 -15.31 4.54
C ASP A 828 -9.07 -14.67 4.08
N ALA A 829 -9.42 -13.47 4.58
CA ALA A 829 -10.50 -12.66 4.01
C ALA A 829 -10.21 -12.25 2.54
N GLY A 830 -8.92 -12.07 2.23
CA GLY A 830 -8.41 -11.58 0.95
C GLY A 830 -8.21 -10.06 0.89
N ASN A 831 -8.23 -9.39 2.04
CA ASN A 831 -8.13 -7.94 2.12
C ASN A 831 -6.67 -7.43 2.15
N LEU A 832 -5.68 -8.34 2.11
CA LEU A 832 -4.25 -8.01 2.08
C LEU A 832 -3.88 -7.42 0.69
N PRO A 833 -3.59 -6.11 0.55
CA PRO A 833 -3.60 -5.46 -0.76
C PRO A 833 -2.22 -5.45 -1.47
N LEU A 834 -1.14 -5.57 -0.70
CA LEU A 834 0.26 -5.75 -1.16
C LEU A 834 0.83 -7.07 -0.61
N ARG A 835 2.05 -7.44 -0.98
CA ARG A 835 2.70 -8.68 -0.49
C ARG A 835 3.46 -8.45 0.82
N MET A 836 3.42 -9.43 1.71
CA MET A 836 4.06 -9.36 3.04
C MET A 836 4.98 -10.56 3.23
N TYR A 837 6.25 -10.28 3.58
CA TYR A 837 7.23 -11.28 4.01
C TYR A 837 7.56 -11.06 5.49
N LEU A 838 6.91 -11.83 6.36
CA LEU A 838 7.05 -11.71 7.81
C LEU A 838 8.36 -12.35 8.30
N MET A 839 9.11 -11.61 9.11
CA MET A 839 10.23 -12.10 9.91
C MET A 839 9.78 -12.20 11.37
N GLY A 840 9.42 -13.40 11.83
CA GLY A 840 8.87 -13.59 13.17
C GLY A 840 9.81 -13.08 14.26
N TYR A 841 9.32 -12.33 15.26
CA TYR A 841 10.16 -11.84 16.35
C TYR A 841 10.67 -12.98 17.23
N SER A 842 11.98 -13.07 17.45
CA SER A 842 12.57 -13.93 18.48
C SER A 842 13.40 -13.10 19.47
N PRO A 843 12.91 -12.89 20.70
CA PRO A 843 13.68 -12.30 21.79
C PRO A 843 15.04 -12.98 22.01
N SER A 844 15.98 -12.24 22.61
CA SER A 844 17.41 -12.63 22.80
C SER A 844 17.69 -14.00 23.45
N THR A 845 16.69 -14.65 24.04
CA THR A 845 16.80 -15.96 24.71
C THR A 845 15.74 -16.99 24.27
N GLU A 846 14.75 -16.57 23.49
CA GLU A 846 13.60 -17.41 23.13
C GLU A 846 13.88 -18.25 21.89
N TYR A 847 13.27 -19.44 21.83
CA TYR A 847 13.18 -20.23 20.61
C TYR A 847 11.78 -20.82 20.52
N TRP A 848 11.06 -20.40 19.48
CA TRP A 848 9.73 -20.89 19.12
C TRP A 848 9.72 -21.64 17.78
N GLY A 849 10.89 -21.95 17.19
CA GLY A 849 10.99 -22.47 15.81
C GLY A 849 10.20 -23.75 15.50
N ASN A 850 9.76 -24.47 16.54
CA ASN A 850 8.90 -25.65 16.51
C ASN A 850 7.43 -25.40 16.94
N ASP A 851 7.05 -24.20 17.39
CA ASP A 851 5.65 -23.81 17.61
C ASP A 851 4.98 -23.43 16.29
N THR A 852 4.44 -24.43 15.63
CA THR A 852 3.66 -24.28 14.39
C THR A 852 2.25 -23.72 14.60
N THR A 853 1.84 -23.41 15.84
CA THR A 853 0.54 -22.82 16.17
C THR A 853 0.62 -21.29 16.15
N SER A 854 1.59 -20.74 16.90
CA SER A 854 1.82 -19.30 17.00
C SER A 854 2.65 -18.76 15.82
N PHE A 855 3.59 -19.56 15.32
CA PHE A 855 4.48 -19.22 14.20
C PHE A 855 4.40 -20.29 13.08
N PRO A 856 3.24 -20.46 12.42
CA PRO A 856 3.13 -21.37 11.28
C PRO A 856 4.02 -20.89 10.12
N LYS A 857 4.73 -21.80 9.45
CA LYS A 857 5.42 -21.44 8.19
C LYS A 857 4.37 -21.19 7.10
N LEU A 858 4.34 -19.99 6.55
CA LEU A 858 3.41 -19.58 5.49
C LEU A 858 4.17 -19.36 4.19
N PHE A 859 3.65 -19.94 3.09
CA PHE A 859 4.22 -19.85 1.75
C PHE A 859 3.10 -19.44 0.80
N ASN A 860 3.15 -18.23 0.24
CA ASN A 860 2.10 -17.64 -0.61
C ASN A 860 0.68 -17.94 -0.08
N TYR A 861 0.43 -17.57 1.19
CA TYR A 861 -0.79 -17.86 1.94
C TYR A 861 -1.89 -16.80 1.72
N GLY A 862 -3.12 -17.18 2.07
CA GLY A 862 -4.33 -16.38 1.92
C GLY A 862 -4.93 -16.44 0.52
N LYS A 863 -6.11 -15.84 0.36
CA LYS A 863 -6.97 -15.89 -0.85
C LYS A 863 -6.27 -15.46 -2.15
N HIS A 864 -5.25 -14.59 -2.04
CA HIS A 864 -4.46 -14.06 -3.16
C HIS A 864 -2.98 -14.49 -3.14
N GLY A 865 -2.60 -15.35 -2.20
CA GLY A 865 -1.22 -15.83 -2.06
C GLY A 865 -0.19 -14.74 -1.74
N ARG A 866 -0.58 -13.75 -0.92
CA ARG A 866 0.21 -12.54 -0.66
C ARG A 866 1.00 -12.57 0.65
N LEU A 867 0.74 -13.54 1.54
CA LEU A 867 1.39 -13.62 2.85
C LEU A 867 2.45 -14.73 2.90
N ASN A 868 3.67 -14.40 3.32
CA ASN A 868 4.75 -15.33 3.59
C ASN A 868 5.26 -15.15 5.03
N LEU A 869 5.61 -16.25 5.69
CA LEU A 869 6.27 -16.27 7.01
C LEU A 869 7.29 -17.41 6.96
N ARG A 870 8.55 -17.03 6.70
CA ARG A 870 9.66 -17.94 6.39
C ARG A 870 10.96 -17.59 7.12
N ALA A 871 11.00 -16.43 7.78
CA ALA A 871 12.17 -15.91 8.49
C ALA A 871 11.91 -15.69 9.98
N VAL A 872 12.99 -15.59 10.74
CA VAL A 872 13.03 -15.06 12.12
C VAL A 872 13.89 -13.78 12.16
N LYS A 873 13.40 -12.73 12.81
CA LYS A 873 14.17 -11.52 13.19
C LYS A 873 14.89 -11.80 14.51
N LEU A 874 16.21 -11.62 14.51
CA LEU A 874 17.08 -11.73 15.70
C LEU A 874 17.86 -10.43 15.89
N PHE A 875 18.17 -10.09 17.14
CA PHE A 875 18.95 -8.89 17.50
C PHE A 875 20.27 -9.26 18.16
N THR A 876 21.29 -8.42 17.98
CA THR A 876 22.63 -8.68 18.52
C THR A 876 23.22 -7.49 19.25
N ASP A 877 23.01 -6.27 18.77
CA ASP A 877 23.40 -5.00 19.37
C ASP A 877 22.30 -3.93 19.21
N GLY A 878 22.62 -2.64 19.44
CA GLY A 878 21.72 -1.51 19.20
C GLY A 878 22.27 -0.48 18.22
N ALA A 879 21.67 0.71 18.16
CA ALA A 879 22.01 1.74 17.17
C ALA A 879 23.34 2.50 17.40
N LEU A 880 23.88 3.11 16.33
CA LEU A 880 25.09 3.92 16.36
C LEU A 880 24.89 5.27 17.10
N GLY A 881 23.74 5.91 16.89
CA GLY A 881 23.39 7.20 17.49
C GLY A 881 23.40 7.18 19.01
N SER A 882 22.80 6.16 19.62
CA SER A 882 22.68 5.95 21.06
C SER A 882 23.89 5.29 21.72
N TRP A 883 25.01 5.13 20.99
CA TRP A 883 26.21 4.36 21.41
C TRP A 883 25.93 2.86 21.73
N GLY A 884 24.77 2.34 21.32
CA GLY A 884 24.36 0.95 21.57
C GLY A 884 25.09 -0.08 20.71
N ALA A 885 25.47 0.29 19.47
CA ALA A 885 26.11 -0.60 18.51
C ALA A 885 27.43 -1.19 19.02
N ALA A 886 27.59 -2.49 18.86
CA ALA A 886 28.66 -3.28 19.44
C ALA A 886 29.94 -3.17 18.60
N LEU A 887 30.93 -2.43 19.11
CA LEU A 887 32.21 -2.19 18.44
C LEU A 887 33.34 -3.06 18.98
N LEU A 888 34.34 -3.33 18.14
CA LEU A 888 35.58 -4.02 18.49
C LEU A 888 36.54 -3.12 19.31
N GLU A 889 36.44 -1.81 19.12
CA GLU A 889 37.22 -0.76 19.79
C GLU A 889 36.27 0.29 20.38
N PRO A 890 36.64 1.04 21.44
CA PRO A 890 35.76 2.05 22.03
C PRO A 890 35.28 3.12 21.05
N TYR A 891 34.17 3.80 21.34
CA TYR A 891 33.70 4.91 20.53
C TYR A 891 34.69 6.06 20.54
N SER A 892 34.87 6.73 19.39
CA SER A 892 35.88 7.78 19.23
C SER A 892 35.51 9.09 19.94
N ASP A 893 34.22 9.38 20.10
CA ASP A 893 33.69 10.47 20.92
C ASP A 893 33.29 10.05 22.35
N ASN A 894 33.21 8.74 22.63
CA ASN A 894 32.95 8.21 23.96
C ASN A 894 33.85 6.99 24.30
N PRO A 895 35.12 7.23 24.71
CA PRO A 895 36.07 6.16 24.98
C PRO A 895 35.73 5.24 26.16
N SER A 896 34.66 5.53 26.92
CA SER A 896 34.22 4.72 28.06
C SER A 896 33.36 3.50 27.66
N THR A 897 32.86 3.46 26.42
CA THR A 897 31.96 2.40 25.93
C THR A 897 32.43 1.78 24.62
N THR A 898 32.03 0.52 24.40
CA THR A 898 32.15 -0.23 23.14
C THR A 898 30.78 -0.67 22.62
N GLY A 899 29.70 -0.09 23.14
CA GLY A 899 28.32 -0.56 22.95
C GLY A 899 28.10 -1.97 23.50
N LEU A 900 26.88 -2.49 23.34
CA LEU A 900 26.40 -3.68 24.05
C LEU A 900 26.05 -4.82 23.09
N MET A 901 26.42 -6.05 23.47
CA MET A 901 25.80 -7.24 22.86
C MET A 901 24.46 -7.50 23.56
N GLN A 902 23.34 -7.09 22.98
CA GLN A 902 21.99 -7.40 23.51
C GLN A 902 21.73 -8.91 23.61
N THR A 903 22.33 -9.70 22.70
CA THR A 903 22.27 -11.17 22.71
C THR A 903 23.66 -11.76 22.87
N ARG A 904 23.83 -12.66 23.85
CA ARG A 904 25.12 -13.30 24.14
C ARG A 904 25.50 -14.29 23.02
N PRO A 905 26.75 -14.30 22.50
CA PRO A 905 27.11 -15.06 21.29
C PRO A 905 26.79 -16.56 21.30
N ASP A 906 26.93 -17.25 22.44
CA ASP A 906 26.57 -18.67 22.57
C ASP A 906 25.06 -18.91 22.51
N VAL A 907 24.25 -17.93 22.96
CA VAL A 907 22.79 -17.97 22.87
C VAL A 907 22.39 -17.79 21.42
N LEU A 908 22.87 -16.73 20.77
CA LEU A 908 22.63 -16.45 19.36
C LEU A 908 22.99 -17.65 18.47
N LYS A 909 24.16 -18.26 18.70
CA LYS A 909 24.59 -19.48 17.99
C LYS A 909 23.59 -20.63 18.15
N ARG A 910 23.07 -20.88 19.36
CA ARG A 910 22.05 -21.92 19.59
C ARG A 910 20.74 -21.59 18.88
N LEU A 911 20.30 -20.33 18.91
CA LEU A 911 19.09 -19.89 18.22
C LEU A 911 19.22 -20.12 16.71
N VAL A 912 20.26 -19.54 16.07
CA VAL A 912 20.53 -19.69 14.63
C VAL A 912 20.63 -21.16 14.23
N THR A 913 21.36 -21.99 15.00
CA THR A 913 21.46 -23.44 14.74
C THR A 913 20.07 -24.09 14.69
N LYS A 914 19.23 -23.85 15.71
CA LYS A 914 17.92 -24.49 15.83
C LYS A 914 16.91 -23.99 14.81
N PHE A 915 16.87 -22.67 14.56
CA PHE A 915 16.04 -22.11 13.50
C PHE A 915 16.44 -22.65 12.11
N TRP A 916 17.74 -22.83 11.84
CA TRP A 916 18.20 -23.50 10.61
C TRP A 916 17.82 -24.98 10.54
N GLU A 917 17.84 -25.71 11.65
CA GLU A 917 17.41 -27.12 11.72
C GLU A 917 15.91 -27.28 11.41
N ASP A 918 15.08 -26.37 11.92
CA ASP A 918 13.63 -26.32 11.63
C ASP A 918 13.31 -25.72 10.23
N GLY A 919 14.33 -25.24 9.50
CA GLY A 919 14.17 -24.72 8.13
C GLY A 919 13.67 -23.27 8.02
N TRP A 920 13.94 -22.43 9.02
CA TRP A 920 13.72 -20.98 8.95
C TRP A 920 14.94 -20.25 8.35
N GLN A 921 14.70 -19.14 7.62
CA GLN A 921 15.72 -18.14 7.32
C GLN A 921 16.02 -17.33 8.59
N THR A 922 17.27 -16.94 8.81
CA THR A 922 17.67 -16.09 9.95
C THR A 922 18.10 -14.72 9.46
N ASN A 923 17.38 -13.69 9.91
CA ASN A 923 17.56 -12.29 9.52
C ASN A 923 17.98 -11.53 10.78
N ILE A 924 19.23 -11.07 10.82
CA ILE A 924 19.89 -10.70 12.09
C ILE A 924 20.34 -9.25 12.05
N HIS A 925 19.80 -8.41 12.95
CA HIS A 925 20.23 -7.03 13.17
C HIS A 925 21.68 -6.99 13.69
N CYS A 926 22.57 -6.36 12.92
CA CYS A 926 23.96 -6.11 13.29
C CYS A 926 24.41 -4.73 12.79
N ILE A 927 24.57 -3.78 13.71
CA ILE A 927 25.06 -2.44 13.35
C ILE A 927 26.59 -2.35 13.51
N GLY A 928 27.13 -2.70 14.67
CA GLY A 928 28.55 -2.57 14.99
C GLY A 928 29.46 -3.67 14.44
N ASP A 929 30.77 -3.41 14.38
CA ASP A 929 31.73 -4.37 13.80
C ASP A 929 32.01 -5.60 14.67
N ARG A 930 31.72 -5.55 15.97
CA ARG A 930 31.73 -6.73 16.86
C ARG A 930 30.48 -7.59 16.66
N ALA A 931 29.31 -6.97 16.48
CA ALA A 931 28.07 -7.69 16.17
C ALA A 931 28.16 -8.43 14.83
N ASN A 932 28.53 -7.69 13.78
CA ASN A 932 28.75 -8.24 12.44
C ASN A 932 29.77 -9.39 12.44
N LYS A 933 30.92 -9.22 13.11
CA LYS A 933 31.91 -10.29 13.25
C LYS A 933 31.35 -11.53 13.97
N VAL A 934 30.60 -11.38 15.07
CA VAL A 934 30.02 -12.50 15.83
C VAL A 934 29.03 -13.30 14.96
N VAL A 935 28.23 -12.64 14.13
CA VAL A 935 27.29 -13.33 13.24
C VAL A 935 28.01 -14.06 12.10
N LEU A 936 29.06 -13.46 11.52
CA LEU A 936 29.90 -14.14 10.53
C LEU A 936 30.69 -15.32 11.15
N ASP A 937 31.13 -15.22 12.41
CA ASP A 937 31.72 -16.34 13.17
C ASP A 937 30.73 -17.52 13.31
N ILE A 938 29.45 -17.23 13.57
CA ILE A 938 28.40 -18.24 13.68
C ILE A 938 28.07 -18.87 12.32
N PHE A 939 27.87 -18.07 11.27
CA PHE A 939 27.55 -18.60 9.94
C PHE A 939 28.70 -19.39 9.34
N GLU A 940 29.96 -18.96 9.52
CA GLU A 940 31.14 -19.70 9.04
C GLU A 940 31.28 -21.07 9.70
N GLU A 941 31.07 -21.16 11.02
CA GLU A 941 31.12 -22.46 11.71
C GLU A 941 30.00 -23.38 11.24
N LEU A 942 28.76 -22.88 11.15
CA LEU A 942 27.61 -23.70 10.75
C LEU A 942 27.71 -24.18 9.30
N LEU A 943 28.13 -23.33 8.37
CA LEU A 943 28.35 -23.70 6.96
C LEU A 943 29.54 -24.66 6.79
N SER A 944 30.48 -24.69 7.75
CA SER A 944 31.63 -25.62 7.76
C SER A 944 31.31 -26.99 8.39
N LEU A 945 30.14 -27.20 9.00
CA LEU A 945 29.79 -28.48 9.60
C LEU A 945 29.64 -29.58 8.53
N PRO A 946 30.24 -30.77 8.70
CA PRO A 946 30.04 -31.89 7.78
C PRO A 946 28.60 -32.42 7.86
N ALA A 947 28.08 -32.91 6.72
CA ALA A 947 26.85 -33.69 6.70
C ALA A 947 27.06 -35.09 7.30
N ASN A 948 26.00 -35.66 7.88
CA ASN A 948 25.97 -37.06 8.31
C ASN A 948 25.73 -37.99 7.09
N SER A 949 26.64 -37.97 6.11
CA SER A 949 26.56 -38.79 4.90
C SER A 949 27.89 -39.48 4.57
N ASP A 950 27.82 -40.75 4.21
CA ASP A 950 28.99 -41.62 3.95
C ASP A 950 29.84 -41.17 2.73
N ASP A 951 29.36 -40.19 1.94
CA ASP A 951 30.07 -39.64 0.78
C ASP A 951 31.12 -38.59 1.14
N GLY A 952 31.12 -38.05 2.37
CA GLY A 952 32.16 -37.18 2.92
C GLY A 952 32.39 -35.85 2.17
N LYS A 953 31.49 -35.47 1.26
CA LYS A 953 31.66 -34.39 0.27
C LYS A 953 30.61 -33.28 0.38
N LYS A 954 29.82 -33.27 1.45
CA LYS A 954 28.72 -32.31 1.66
C LYS A 954 28.78 -31.71 3.06
N PHE A 955 28.47 -30.42 3.16
CA PHE A 955 28.25 -29.72 4.42
C PHE A 955 26.80 -29.91 4.88
N LYS A 956 26.53 -29.73 6.17
CA LYS A 956 25.20 -29.90 6.79
C LYS A 956 24.17 -28.90 6.25
N TYR A 957 24.62 -27.72 5.82
CA TYR A 957 23.78 -26.64 5.30
C TYR A 957 24.37 -26.07 4.00
N ASP A 958 23.50 -25.65 3.09
CA ASP A 958 23.87 -24.93 1.87
C ASP A 958 23.36 -23.49 1.97
N VAL A 959 24.26 -22.51 1.87
CA VAL A 959 23.93 -21.09 1.96
C VAL A 959 22.83 -20.67 0.98
N ARG A 960 22.79 -21.26 -0.22
CA ARG A 960 21.77 -20.96 -1.26
C ARG A 960 20.35 -21.32 -0.81
N THR A 961 20.24 -22.29 0.09
CA THR A 961 18.97 -22.75 0.69
C THR A 961 18.64 -22.04 2.01
N LYS A 962 19.65 -21.50 2.72
CA LYS A 962 19.46 -20.78 3.99
C LYS A 962 19.29 -19.28 3.81
N ARG A 963 19.87 -18.70 2.75
CA ARG A 963 19.95 -17.25 2.44
C ARG A 963 20.05 -16.39 3.70
N PRO A 964 21.05 -16.62 4.56
CA PRO A 964 21.18 -15.89 5.81
C PRO A 964 21.35 -14.40 5.54
N ARG A 965 20.60 -13.58 6.25
CA ARG A 965 20.64 -12.12 6.10
C ARG A 965 21.24 -11.48 7.35
N ILE A 966 22.12 -10.52 7.12
CA ILE A 966 22.44 -9.49 8.10
C ILE A 966 21.64 -8.25 7.72
N GLU A 967 20.89 -7.74 8.69
CA GLU A 967 20.10 -6.52 8.56
C GLU A 967 20.92 -5.33 9.05
N HIS A 968 20.74 -4.18 8.39
CA HIS A 968 21.54 -2.95 8.48
C HIS A 968 22.97 -3.11 7.98
N ALA A 969 23.67 -4.18 8.37
CA ALA A 969 25.01 -4.54 7.92
C ALA A 969 25.97 -3.32 7.95
N GLN A 970 25.87 -2.54 9.02
CA GLN A 970 26.19 -1.11 8.94
C GLN A 970 27.69 -0.81 9.04
N ILE A 971 28.43 -1.56 9.86
CA ILE A 971 29.85 -1.33 10.18
C ILE A 971 30.56 -2.68 10.26
N PHE A 972 31.63 -2.87 9.49
CA PHE A 972 32.36 -4.15 9.41
C PHE A 972 33.83 -4.06 9.76
N GLY A 973 34.37 -5.14 10.34
CA GLY A 973 35.81 -5.41 10.39
C GLY A 973 36.40 -5.49 8.97
N LYS A 974 37.67 -5.12 8.79
CA LYS A 974 38.27 -5.01 7.44
C LYS A 974 38.13 -6.30 6.62
N GLY A 975 38.59 -7.43 7.16
CA GLY A 975 38.47 -8.73 6.48
C GLY A 975 37.05 -9.28 6.44
N ASP A 976 36.19 -8.86 7.38
CA ASP A 976 34.77 -9.23 7.38
C ASP A 976 34.03 -8.59 6.18
N LEU A 977 34.37 -7.34 5.83
CA LEU A 977 33.86 -6.59 4.68
C LEU A 977 34.46 -7.05 3.34
N GLU A 978 35.79 -7.04 3.23
CA GLU A 978 36.49 -7.19 1.94
C GLU A 978 36.52 -8.63 1.40
N GLU A 979 36.29 -9.63 2.25
CA GLU A 979 36.38 -11.05 1.88
C GLU A 979 35.21 -11.87 2.45
N ARG A 980 35.00 -11.80 3.77
CA ARG A 980 34.32 -12.86 4.50
C ARG A 980 32.81 -12.93 4.24
N ILE A 981 32.12 -11.79 4.28
CA ILE A 981 30.66 -11.75 4.03
C ILE A 981 30.33 -12.31 2.64
N GLY A 982 31.12 -11.93 1.64
CA GLY A 982 31.03 -12.42 0.27
C GLY A 982 31.33 -13.92 0.17
N ARG A 983 32.48 -14.35 0.69
CA ARG A 983 32.92 -15.77 0.70
C ARG A 983 31.92 -16.70 1.38
N LEU A 984 31.20 -16.21 2.40
CA LEU A 984 30.15 -16.98 3.10
C LEU A 984 28.79 -16.94 2.40
N GLY A 985 28.59 -16.09 1.38
CA GLY A 985 27.32 -15.93 0.67
C GLY A 985 26.21 -15.31 1.51
N VAL A 986 26.57 -14.51 2.52
CA VAL A 986 25.63 -13.84 3.44
C VAL A 986 25.08 -12.58 2.77
N ILE A 987 23.76 -12.39 2.84
CA ILE A 987 23.07 -11.25 2.23
C ILE A 987 23.13 -10.07 3.20
N ALA A 988 23.71 -8.94 2.78
CA ALA A 988 23.59 -7.66 3.48
C ALA A 988 22.32 -6.94 3.03
N SER A 989 21.37 -6.76 3.93
CA SER A 989 20.10 -6.03 3.73
C SER A 989 20.24 -4.67 4.41
N VAL A 990 20.18 -3.58 3.64
CA VAL A 990 20.68 -2.25 4.08
C VAL A 990 19.67 -1.13 3.85
N GLN A 991 19.77 -0.06 4.65
CA GLN A 991 18.97 1.15 4.53
C GLN A 991 19.80 2.32 4.02
N PRO A 992 19.67 2.76 2.75
CA PRO A 992 20.41 3.90 2.22
C PRO A 992 20.16 5.22 2.94
N THR A 993 18.95 5.40 3.45
CA THR A 993 18.52 6.59 4.21
C THR A 993 19.31 6.75 5.50
N HIS A 994 19.61 5.67 6.23
CA HIS A 994 20.46 5.71 7.43
C HIS A 994 21.81 6.37 7.15
N ALA A 995 22.47 6.10 6.01
CA ALA A 995 23.72 6.77 5.67
C ALA A 995 23.58 8.30 5.52
N THR A 996 22.44 8.79 5.01
CA THR A 996 22.19 10.23 4.84
C THR A 996 21.66 10.92 6.10
N SER A 997 21.10 10.16 7.04
CA SER A 997 20.72 10.63 8.38
C SER A 997 21.93 10.68 9.31
N ASP A 998 22.76 9.63 9.31
CA ASP A 998 23.92 9.49 10.21
C ASP A 998 25.16 10.29 9.80
N MET A 999 25.30 10.70 8.54
CA MET A 999 26.54 11.30 8.03
C MET A 999 27.06 12.48 8.84
N TRP A 1000 26.16 13.23 9.48
CA TRP A 1000 26.48 14.40 10.31
C TRP A 1000 27.24 14.05 11.60
N TYR A 1001 27.15 12.82 12.11
CA TYR A 1001 27.73 12.43 13.40
C TYR A 1001 28.48 11.08 13.40
N ALA A 1002 28.28 10.20 12.42
CA ALA A 1002 28.94 8.89 12.37
C ALA A 1002 30.48 8.98 12.38
N GLU A 1003 31.05 10.07 11.86
CA GLU A 1003 32.50 10.31 11.91
C GLU A 1003 33.03 10.67 13.31
N THR A 1004 32.23 11.29 14.18
CA THR A 1004 32.64 11.50 15.59
C THR A 1004 32.57 10.20 16.36
N ARG A 1005 31.52 9.39 16.13
CA ARG A 1005 31.31 8.08 16.77
C ARG A 1005 32.42 7.08 16.42
N LEU A 1006 32.76 6.97 15.13
CA LEU A 1006 33.65 5.93 14.62
C LEU A 1006 35.08 6.39 14.34
N GLY A 1007 35.29 7.68 14.06
CA GLY A 1007 36.60 8.21 13.68
C GLY A 1007 37.06 7.79 12.28
N HIS A 1008 38.01 8.58 11.76
CA HIS A 1008 38.46 8.62 10.36
C HIS A 1008 38.91 7.27 9.72
N ASN A 1009 39.18 6.22 10.51
CA ASN A 1009 39.64 4.92 10.03
C ASN A 1009 38.59 3.80 10.10
N ARG A 1010 37.54 3.95 10.92
CA ARG A 1010 36.45 2.96 11.00
C ARG A 1010 35.28 3.32 10.09
N ILE A 1011 34.99 4.62 9.94
CA ILE A 1011 33.91 5.09 9.06
C ILE A 1011 34.06 4.64 7.60
N LYS A 1012 35.29 4.50 7.11
CA LYS A 1012 35.61 3.98 5.76
C LYS A 1012 35.22 2.51 5.53
N ARG A 1013 34.70 1.83 6.55
CA ARG A 1013 34.14 0.46 6.52
C ARG A 1013 32.69 0.42 7.02
N ALA A 1014 32.05 1.59 7.11
CA ALA A 1014 30.65 1.75 7.45
C ALA A 1014 29.87 2.25 6.24
N TYR A 1015 28.59 1.88 6.14
CA TYR A 1015 27.71 2.28 5.03
C TYR A 1015 28.29 1.99 3.64
N ALA A 1016 29.08 0.90 3.53
CA ALA A 1016 29.92 0.59 2.38
C ALA A 1016 29.14 -0.23 1.32
N TYR A 1017 28.06 0.36 0.79
CA TYR A 1017 27.07 -0.33 -0.05
C TYR A 1017 27.65 -0.85 -1.38
N GLN A 1018 28.53 -0.09 -2.03
CA GLN A 1018 29.15 -0.53 -3.29
C GLN A 1018 30.16 -1.65 -2.99
N THR A 1019 30.96 -1.52 -1.94
CA THR A 1019 31.88 -2.59 -1.50
C THR A 1019 31.12 -3.87 -1.13
N LEU A 1020 30.01 -3.78 -0.40
CA LEU A 1020 29.14 -4.92 -0.07
C LEU A 1020 28.52 -5.57 -1.32
N LEU A 1021 28.08 -4.77 -2.28
CA LEU A 1021 27.51 -5.25 -3.54
C LEU A 1021 28.56 -5.92 -4.46
N GLN A 1022 29.82 -5.49 -4.41
CA GLN A 1022 30.93 -6.15 -5.11
C GLN A 1022 31.41 -7.41 -4.37
N ALA A 1023 31.32 -7.47 -3.04
CA ALA A 1023 31.61 -8.68 -2.26
C ALA A 1023 30.52 -9.76 -2.43
N SER A 1024 29.26 -9.37 -2.62
CA SER A 1024 28.12 -10.26 -2.82
C SER A 1024 28.29 -11.15 -4.07
N PRO A 1025 28.40 -12.50 -3.96
CA PRO A 1025 28.74 -13.36 -5.10
C PRO A 1025 27.75 -13.37 -6.26
N ASN A 1026 26.51 -12.94 -6.00
CA ASN A 1026 25.44 -12.82 -6.99
C ASN A 1026 25.09 -11.34 -7.28
N HIS A 1027 25.90 -10.39 -6.80
CA HIS A 1027 25.63 -8.95 -6.79
C HIS A 1027 24.22 -8.61 -6.27
N VAL A 1028 23.84 -9.19 -5.14
CA VAL A 1028 22.56 -8.95 -4.45
C VAL A 1028 22.79 -8.06 -3.23
N LEU A 1029 22.08 -6.93 -3.16
CA LEU A 1029 22.07 -6.00 -2.01
C LEU A 1029 20.65 -5.42 -1.84
N PRO A 1030 19.77 -6.06 -1.05
CA PRO A 1030 18.40 -5.59 -0.83
C PRO A 1030 18.38 -4.26 -0.07
N LEU A 1031 17.56 -3.33 -0.54
CA LEU A 1031 17.38 -2.00 0.03
C LEU A 1031 16.04 -1.91 0.76
N GLY A 1032 16.07 -1.43 2.00
CA GLY A 1032 14.88 -1.09 2.78
C GLY A 1032 14.95 0.34 3.32
N SER A 1033 13.95 0.72 4.10
CA SER A 1033 13.93 2.00 4.83
C SER A 1033 14.14 1.83 6.34
N ASP A 1034 13.70 0.72 6.93
CA ASP A 1034 13.48 0.56 8.37
C ASP A 1034 12.42 1.54 8.94
N PHE A 1035 11.40 1.90 8.14
CA PHE A 1035 10.26 2.68 8.65
C PHE A 1035 9.62 1.97 9.86
N PRO A 1036 9.25 2.69 10.95
CA PRO A 1036 9.15 4.16 11.08
C PRO A 1036 10.42 4.94 11.47
N VAL A 1037 11.62 4.32 11.52
CA VAL A 1037 12.88 5.07 11.79
C VAL A 1037 13.15 6.08 10.67
N GLU A 1038 12.87 5.69 9.43
CA GLU A 1038 12.91 6.51 8.21
C GLU A 1038 11.55 6.57 7.51
N GLY A 1039 11.44 7.38 6.45
CA GLY A 1039 10.19 7.58 5.72
C GLY A 1039 9.80 6.43 4.77
N VAL A 1040 8.51 6.07 4.76
CA VAL A 1040 7.87 5.02 3.93
C VAL A 1040 8.05 5.19 2.41
N ASN A 1041 8.47 6.37 1.93
CA ASN A 1041 8.67 6.62 0.49
C ASN A 1041 10.00 6.02 -0.01
N PRO A 1042 10.00 4.93 -0.81
CA PRO A 1042 11.22 4.23 -1.19
C PRO A 1042 12.07 5.03 -2.19
N LEU A 1043 11.52 6.11 -2.79
CA LEU A 1043 12.28 7.06 -3.59
C LEU A 1043 13.30 7.86 -2.75
N LEU A 1044 13.07 8.00 -1.43
CA LEU A 1044 14.08 8.54 -0.51
C LEU A 1044 15.28 7.59 -0.38
N GLY A 1045 15.03 6.28 -0.27
CA GLY A 1045 16.06 5.25 -0.29
C GLY A 1045 16.83 5.21 -1.60
N PHE A 1046 16.13 5.29 -2.74
CA PHE A 1046 16.76 5.39 -4.06
C PHE A 1046 17.63 6.65 -4.18
N TYR A 1047 17.09 7.83 -3.83
CA TYR A 1047 17.84 9.09 -3.81
C TYR A 1047 19.08 9.01 -2.92
N ALA A 1048 18.97 8.49 -1.70
CA ALA A 1048 20.09 8.36 -0.77
C ALA A 1048 21.17 7.39 -1.31
N ALA A 1049 20.78 6.28 -1.94
CA ALA A 1049 21.70 5.30 -2.52
C ALA A 1049 22.56 5.88 -3.66
N VAL A 1050 21.98 6.70 -4.54
CA VAL A 1050 22.67 7.26 -5.72
C VAL A 1050 23.35 8.61 -5.45
N SER A 1051 22.74 9.46 -4.60
CA SER A 1051 23.25 10.81 -4.33
C SER A 1051 24.18 10.86 -3.12
N ARG A 1052 23.89 10.08 -2.06
CA ARG A 1052 24.46 10.21 -0.70
C ARG A 1052 24.46 11.65 -0.18
N LEU A 1053 23.38 12.39 -0.47
CA LEU A 1053 23.07 13.73 0.01
C LEU A 1053 21.82 13.68 0.91
N SER A 1054 21.63 14.67 1.78
CA SER A 1054 20.36 14.81 2.52
C SER A 1054 19.24 15.23 1.57
N SER A 1055 18.10 14.53 1.63
CA SER A 1055 16.89 14.86 0.86
C SER A 1055 16.30 16.24 1.19
N THR A 1056 16.59 16.79 2.37
CA THR A 1056 16.07 18.09 2.83
C THR A 1056 16.95 19.27 2.39
N SER A 1057 18.27 19.09 2.34
CA SER A 1057 19.22 20.19 2.05
C SER A 1057 19.95 20.07 0.71
N GLY A 1058 19.95 18.90 0.07
CA GLY A 1058 20.79 18.62 -1.11
C GLY A 1058 22.29 18.63 -0.82
N THR A 1059 22.71 18.52 0.45
CA THR A 1059 24.12 18.61 0.87
C THR A 1059 24.58 17.41 1.69
N SER A 1060 25.90 17.30 1.89
CA SER A 1060 26.53 16.35 2.82
C SER A 1060 27.74 17.00 3.50
N PRO A 1061 28.32 16.40 4.57
CA PRO A 1061 29.58 16.85 5.16
C PRO A 1061 30.76 16.89 4.16
N HIS A 1062 30.70 16.10 3.08
CA HIS A 1062 31.71 16.07 2.01
C HIS A 1062 31.30 16.89 0.76
N GLY A 1063 30.31 17.78 0.92
CA GLY A 1063 29.81 18.67 -0.12
C GLY A 1063 28.87 17.99 -1.12
N ALA A 1064 28.73 18.60 -2.30
CA ALA A 1064 27.79 18.18 -3.35
C ALA A 1064 28.14 16.84 -4.03
N GLY A 1065 29.36 16.32 -3.84
CA GLY A 1065 29.74 14.99 -4.33
C GLY A 1065 29.01 13.83 -3.64
N GLY A 1066 28.41 14.09 -2.47
CA GLY A 1066 27.83 13.08 -1.59
C GLY A 1066 28.82 12.53 -0.57
N TRP A 1067 28.30 12.04 0.56
CA TRP A 1067 29.12 11.46 1.63
C TRP A 1067 29.65 10.08 1.21
N TYR A 1068 30.96 9.85 1.33
CA TYR A 1068 31.69 8.70 0.78
C TYR A 1068 31.25 8.31 -0.65
N PRO A 1069 31.60 9.13 -1.67
CA PRO A 1069 31.03 9.02 -3.02
C PRO A 1069 31.41 7.73 -3.78
N LEU A 1070 32.45 7.00 -3.34
CA LEU A 1070 32.79 5.68 -3.88
C LEU A 1070 31.81 4.58 -3.45
N GLU A 1071 31.03 4.82 -2.39
CA GLU A 1071 30.01 3.90 -1.85
C GLU A 1071 28.59 4.25 -2.32
N LYS A 1072 28.49 4.99 -3.43
CA LYS A 1072 27.25 5.20 -4.18
C LYS A 1072 26.89 3.96 -4.99
N LEU A 1073 25.59 3.69 -5.10
CA LEU A 1073 25.05 2.79 -6.11
C LEU A 1073 24.75 3.58 -7.39
N THR A 1074 24.82 2.94 -8.56
CA THR A 1074 24.21 3.52 -9.78
C THR A 1074 22.68 3.44 -9.70
N ARG A 1075 21.97 4.24 -10.50
CA ARG A 1075 20.50 4.16 -10.63
C ARG A 1075 20.02 2.74 -10.94
N ALA A 1076 20.74 1.98 -11.78
CA ALA A 1076 20.44 0.58 -12.10
C ALA A 1076 20.66 -0.37 -10.90
N GLN A 1077 21.73 -0.19 -10.12
CA GLN A 1077 21.98 -0.96 -8.90
C GLN A 1077 20.92 -0.65 -7.82
N ALA A 1078 20.54 0.62 -7.65
CA ALA A 1078 19.50 1.03 -6.70
C ALA A 1078 18.11 0.50 -7.08
N LEU A 1079 17.73 0.57 -8.37
CA LEU A 1079 16.45 0.02 -8.86
C LEU A 1079 16.39 -1.50 -8.63
N LYS A 1080 17.46 -2.23 -8.94
CA LYS A 1080 17.57 -3.67 -8.67
C LYS A 1080 17.50 -3.97 -7.17
N GLY A 1081 18.17 -3.15 -6.37
CA GLY A 1081 18.20 -3.21 -4.90
C GLY A 1081 16.83 -3.04 -4.24
N MET A 1082 15.90 -2.30 -4.86
CA MET A 1082 14.52 -2.09 -4.37
C MET A 1082 13.45 -2.95 -5.09
N THR A 1083 13.85 -3.92 -5.92
CA THR A 1083 12.92 -4.77 -6.71
C THR A 1083 13.32 -6.25 -6.70
N TYR A 1084 14.33 -6.64 -7.49
CA TYR A 1084 14.75 -8.04 -7.63
C TYR A 1084 15.52 -8.55 -6.40
N ASP A 1085 16.37 -7.73 -5.79
CA ASP A 1085 17.19 -8.19 -4.66
C ASP A 1085 16.40 -8.52 -3.40
N PRO A 1086 15.37 -7.75 -2.98
CA PRO A 1086 14.46 -8.20 -1.93
C PRO A 1086 13.67 -9.44 -2.34
N ALA A 1087 13.23 -9.58 -3.60
CA ALA A 1087 12.58 -10.81 -4.08
C ALA A 1087 13.50 -12.04 -3.94
N TYR A 1088 14.80 -11.92 -4.26
CA TYR A 1088 15.77 -12.97 -4.00
C TYR A 1088 15.99 -13.19 -2.48
N ALA A 1089 16.01 -12.13 -1.69
CA ALA A 1089 16.18 -12.23 -0.24
C ALA A 1089 14.96 -12.84 0.49
N SER A 1090 13.79 -12.90 -0.15
CA SER A 1090 12.54 -13.51 0.36
C SER A 1090 12.19 -14.87 -0.26
N PHE A 1091 13.02 -15.39 -1.17
CA PHE A 1091 12.73 -16.59 -1.99
C PHE A 1091 11.46 -16.42 -2.85
N SER A 1092 11.34 -15.28 -3.52
CA SER A 1092 10.21 -14.84 -4.34
C SER A 1092 10.63 -14.43 -5.76
N GLU A 1093 11.90 -14.58 -6.12
CA GLU A 1093 12.46 -14.10 -7.39
C GLU A 1093 11.89 -14.78 -8.65
N ASP A 1094 11.31 -15.97 -8.51
CA ASP A 1094 10.59 -16.67 -9.59
C ASP A 1094 9.19 -16.08 -9.85
N ASP A 1095 8.62 -15.35 -8.88
CA ASP A 1095 7.26 -14.79 -8.93
C ASP A 1095 7.24 -13.26 -9.11
N ILE A 1096 8.21 -12.51 -8.57
CA ILE A 1096 8.23 -11.03 -8.54
C ILE A 1096 9.66 -10.45 -8.75
N GLY A 1097 9.77 -9.13 -8.77
CA GLY A 1097 11.04 -8.38 -8.74
C GLY A 1097 11.57 -7.92 -10.10
N THR A 1098 11.04 -8.45 -11.20
CA THR A 1098 11.36 -8.08 -12.58
C THR A 1098 10.11 -8.12 -13.47
N LEU A 1099 10.15 -7.45 -14.61
CA LEU A 1099 9.13 -7.56 -15.65
C LEU A 1099 9.51 -8.65 -16.66
N GLU A 1100 9.11 -9.88 -16.37
CA GLU A 1100 9.40 -11.06 -17.20
C GLU A 1100 8.13 -11.91 -17.44
N PRO A 1101 7.97 -12.53 -18.63
CA PRO A 1101 6.88 -13.46 -18.90
C PRO A 1101 6.71 -14.55 -17.83
N GLY A 1102 5.49 -14.77 -17.37
CA GLY A 1102 5.17 -15.73 -16.33
C GLY A 1102 5.32 -15.22 -14.89
N LYS A 1103 5.96 -14.08 -14.65
CA LYS A 1103 5.98 -13.43 -13.33
C LYS A 1103 4.67 -12.67 -13.05
N LYS A 1104 4.46 -12.29 -11.79
CA LYS A 1104 3.33 -11.48 -11.35
C LYS A 1104 3.38 -10.09 -11.99
N ALA A 1105 2.22 -9.59 -12.38
CA ALA A 1105 2.05 -8.24 -12.89
C ALA A 1105 2.01 -7.21 -11.74
N ASP A 1106 3.16 -7.07 -11.06
CA ASP A 1106 3.38 -6.11 -9.99
C ASP A 1106 4.34 -5.01 -10.50
N PHE A 1107 3.86 -3.77 -10.61
CA PHE A 1107 4.62 -2.68 -11.21
C PHE A 1107 4.16 -1.29 -10.76
N VAL A 1108 5.03 -0.30 -10.95
CA VAL A 1108 4.81 1.11 -10.59
C VAL A 1108 4.93 1.97 -11.85
N ILE A 1109 4.05 2.97 -11.99
CA ILE A 1109 4.21 4.06 -12.98
C ILE A 1109 4.51 5.35 -12.22
N LEU A 1110 5.59 6.04 -12.59
CA LEU A 1110 5.95 7.36 -12.07
C LEU A 1110 5.69 8.47 -13.10
N ASP A 1111 5.48 9.70 -12.63
CA ASP A 1111 5.24 10.89 -13.44
C ASP A 1111 6.47 11.41 -14.20
N ARG A 1112 7.65 10.87 -13.90
CA ARG A 1112 8.94 11.18 -14.53
C ARG A 1112 9.87 9.97 -14.46
N ASP A 1113 10.92 10.00 -15.26
CA ASP A 1113 11.92 8.93 -15.30
C ASP A 1113 13.02 9.15 -14.25
N ILE A 1114 13.01 8.36 -13.18
CA ILE A 1114 14.06 8.41 -12.14
C ILE A 1114 15.40 7.80 -12.60
N MET A 1115 15.42 7.16 -13.77
CA MET A 1115 16.60 6.48 -14.33
C MET A 1115 17.42 7.36 -15.27
N ASP A 1116 17.00 8.60 -15.54
CA ASP A 1116 17.68 9.49 -16.49
C ASP A 1116 18.98 10.04 -15.88
N ASP A 1117 20.15 9.66 -16.42
CA ASP A 1117 21.45 10.03 -15.85
C ASP A 1117 21.93 11.45 -16.19
N GLU A 1118 21.27 12.13 -17.13
CA GLU A 1118 21.50 13.55 -17.42
C GLU A 1118 20.73 14.48 -16.45
N GLU A 1119 19.72 13.98 -15.76
CA GLU A 1119 18.89 14.76 -14.81
C GLU A 1119 19.47 14.76 -13.38
N ASP A 1120 19.37 15.91 -12.72
CA ASP A 1120 19.83 16.11 -11.34
C ASP A 1120 19.08 15.21 -10.35
N TYR A 1121 19.78 14.77 -9.29
CA TYR A 1121 19.20 13.88 -8.29
C TYR A 1121 17.94 14.47 -7.62
N SER A 1122 17.78 15.79 -7.54
CA SER A 1122 16.56 16.41 -6.99
C SER A 1122 15.29 16.14 -7.79
N GLU A 1123 15.37 15.71 -9.06
CA GLU A 1123 14.20 15.25 -9.81
C GLU A 1123 13.63 13.94 -9.26
N ILE A 1124 14.46 13.06 -8.69
CA ILE A 1124 14.01 11.83 -8.02
C ILE A 1124 13.04 12.18 -6.86
N LEU A 1125 13.35 13.23 -6.09
CA LEU A 1125 12.54 13.69 -4.96
C LEU A 1125 11.23 14.36 -5.38
N LYS A 1126 11.10 14.76 -6.65
CA LYS A 1126 9.89 15.35 -7.23
C LYS A 1126 8.98 14.31 -7.89
N ALA A 1127 9.46 13.07 -8.06
CA ALA A 1127 8.72 12.01 -8.72
C ALA A 1127 7.47 11.57 -7.93
N GLN A 1128 6.35 11.41 -8.64
CA GLN A 1128 5.06 11.03 -8.07
C GLN A 1128 4.52 9.76 -8.71
N VAL A 1129 3.96 8.88 -7.88
CA VAL A 1129 3.32 7.64 -8.34
C VAL A 1129 1.99 7.94 -9.02
N ARG A 1130 1.85 7.49 -10.26
CA ARG A 1130 0.66 7.57 -11.11
C ARG A 1130 -0.24 6.35 -10.94
N ALA A 1131 0.38 5.18 -10.78
CA ALA A 1131 -0.28 3.92 -10.46
C ALA A 1131 0.66 2.96 -9.73
N THR A 1132 0.10 2.17 -8.82
CA THR A 1132 0.75 1.03 -8.16
C THR A 1132 -0.09 -0.20 -8.43
N VAL A 1133 0.49 -1.21 -9.04
CA VAL A 1133 -0.22 -2.37 -9.57
C VAL A 1133 0.24 -3.62 -8.82
N VAL A 1134 -0.72 -4.42 -8.34
CA VAL A 1134 -0.48 -5.69 -7.65
C VAL A 1134 -1.43 -6.75 -8.21
N ASP A 1135 -0.90 -7.89 -8.64
CA ASP A 1135 -1.66 -8.93 -9.35
C ASP A 1135 -2.46 -8.35 -10.55
N GLY A 1136 -1.80 -7.49 -11.36
CA GLY A 1136 -2.34 -6.93 -12.59
C GLY A 1136 -3.52 -5.96 -12.42
N GLN A 1137 -3.73 -5.43 -11.21
CA GLN A 1137 -4.79 -4.47 -10.89
C GLN A 1137 -4.21 -3.28 -10.13
N ALA A 1138 -4.69 -2.07 -10.44
CA ALA A 1138 -4.28 -0.87 -9.73
C ALA A 1138 -4.78 -0.90 -8.27
N ALA A 1139 -3.84 -1.05 -7.34
CA ALA A 1139 -4.08 -0.95 -5.89
C ALA A 1139 -3.98 0.51 -5.40
N TYR A 1140 -3.29 1.37 -6.16
CA TYR A 1140 -3.34 2.83 -6.04
C TYR A 1140 -3.26 3.47 -7.44
N GLY A 1141 -3.83 4.67 -7.59
CA GLY A 1141 -3.84 5.41 -8.85
C GLY A 1141 -4.79 4.82 -9.91
N LYS A 1142 -4.46 5.00 -11.19
CA LYS A 1142 -5.24 4.47 -12.32
C LYS A 1142 -4.36 4.02 -13.50
N LEU A 1143 -4.80 2.97 -14.18
CA LEU A 1143 -4.31 2.44 -15.46
C LEU A 1143 -5.31 2.72 -16.58
#